data_AF-A0AB73BD33-F1
#
_entry.id   AF-A0AB73BD33-F1
#
_cell.length_a   1.000
_cell.length_b   1.000
_cell.length_c   1.000
_cell.angle_alpha   90.00
_cell.angle_beta   90.00
_cell.angle_gamma   90.00
#
_symmetry.space_group_name_H-M   'P 1'
#
loop_
_entity.id
_entity.type
_entity.pdbx_description
1 polymer ?
#
loop_
_entity_poly.entity_id
_entity_poly.type
_entity_poly.pdbx_seq_one_letter_code
_entity_poly.pdbx_strand_id
1 'polypeptide(L)'
;MKLSDLFKVSLVATAITLAGCGGDINLNVEETVEQPTSPTNPTPPTAEELPGTFSQSLSTEVSTALGRSVTVQVLSGVITQDTTLSTDAIWALDGAVFVGKDKAESATLTIEPGAVVFGNNGGDYIVVSRDSKIEALGTKNDPIIFTSKQDVLGETTAAGQWGGMVLLGNGISNKCPAEGDCALQVEGVESGAVFGGTDNTDSSGTLKYVVVKNAGFELSVGNELNGITFGAVGSGTTVDYLQVHNNADDGVEFFGGAVNLKHVVLTSIDDDSIDWDNGFQGKMQFVYVEQDKNSTDANRGIEADNDGKIPSKDPKSLPMISNLTIVGNNFNGEDDAEGIYLREGTGLHLYNSVITGSDEMGECLELEGIALADDGTALFSDSETVNNANDGTILMQNTFMSCTNGENFKDPKGADGSVLLALEGWFTAQSGNVINDKPMLGVNGQPIAGSPLLGAGQDVANTVDAFFDTVDFAGALNDSDDWREGWAFGYGGGIVTAPEAVAGCPTGTASISPGDGTTTTCEISGRITADLTLTAGNLYALDGAVFVGGDKTDSATLTIEPGVTVYGRNGKDYLVVGRDSKIEANGTKDKPISFTSSQDVAGEATAAGQWGGLVLLGNAPSNKCPDTGDCALQVEGVESGAVFGGTETTDNSGTLRYVRVMNGGYLLSPGNEINGITFGGVGSGTTVEYLQVHQNADDGIEFFGGNVQAKYVVLTSIQDDSIDWDNGFQGKLQHVLVKQAADNSDANRGIESDNDGQSPSKLPKSNPTIANLTIIGNTFDGEDDSEGMYFREGTGAQIYNTIVTGPVGMGECLEIEGIAKDDSGTPLFTESETVNNANDGTLLIKSSVIACSENFKDPSGVTFDTQNWWTTTLGNLVATGQPDVVNGIFTIDTTVPTDVKAIDSFFDTTDHIGAVSSTNDWTAGWTVGLE
;
A
#
# COMPACT_ATOMS: atom_id res chain seq x y z
N MET A 1 38.17 62.58 -19.76
CA MET A 1 36.87 62.81 -20.46
C MET A 1 35.85 61.93 -19.74
N LYS A 2 34.70 62.44 -19.26
CA LYS A 2 33.53 63.02 -19.98
C LYS A 2 32.78 61.92 -20.77
N LEU A 3 31.46 61.70 -20.70
CA LEU A 3 30.34 62.05 -19.77
C LEU A 3 29.64 60.68 -19.45
N SER A 4 28.87 60.39 -18.41
CA SER A 4 27.82 61.06 -17.61
C SER A 4 26.41 61.17 -18.24
N ASP A 5 25.40 60.94 -17.39
CA ASP A 5 24.00 61.35 -17.45
C ASP A 5 23.01 60.68 -18.42
N LEU A 6 22.14 59.83 -17.85
CA LEU A 6 20.68 59.95 -18.00
C LEU A 6 20.01 59.59 -16.66
N PHE A 7 18.91 60.29 -16.32
CA PHE A 7 18.56 60.60 -14.93
C PHE A 7 17.09 61.03 -14.84
N LYS A 8 16.29 60.43 -13.91
CA LYS A 8 15.34 61.07 -12.93
C LYS A 8 14.23 60.12 -12.44
N VAL A 9 14.12 59.92 -11.10
CA VAL A 9 13.11 60.48 -10.15
C VAL A 9 11.79 59.67 -10.16
N SER A 10 11.21 59.25 -9.02
CA SER A 10 11.01 60.04 -7.79
C SER A 10 11.40 59.40 -6.44
N LEU A 11 11.32 60.23 -5.39
CA LEU A 11 11.71 60.04 -3.98
C LEU A 11 10.75 60.90 -3.12
N VAL A 12 11.07 61.13 -1.82
CA VAL A 12 10.44 62.08 -0.84
C VAL A 12 9.14 61.55 -0.17
N ALA A 13 8.87 61.70 1.13
CA ALA A 13 9.65 62.03 2.36
C ALA A 13 8.69 61.96 3.59
N THR A 14 9.06 62.05 4.89
CA THR A 14 10.23 61.67 5.72
C THR A 14 9.83 61.94 7.18
N ALA A 15 10.29 61.14 8.16
CA ALA A 15 9.94 61.31 9.58
C ALA A 15 10.59 62.52 10.26
N ILE A 16 9.88 63.16 11.22
CA ILE A 16 10.39 64.20 12.13
C ILE A 16 9.82 63.96 13.53
N THR A 17 10.65 64.17 14.57
CA THR A 17 10.31 64.07 15.99
C THR A 17 10.02 65.44 16.62
N LEU A 18 9.23 65.47 17.71
CA LEU A 18 9.40 66.44 18.80
C LEU A 18 8.71 65.96 20.08
N ALA A 19 9.01 66.57 21.22
CA ALA A 19 8.56 66.14 22.54
C ALA A 19 8.02 67.29 23.41
N GLY A 20 7.03 66.97 24.25
CA GLY A 20 6.81 67.56 25.58
C GLY A 20 6.29 69.00 25.71
N CYS A 21 5.03 69.14 26.12
CA CYS A 21 4.63 69.93 27.30
C CYS A 21 3.15 69.64 27.65
N GLY A 22 2.76 69.81 28.91
CA GLY A 22 1.41 69.47 29.41
C GLY A 22 0.47 70.67 29.59
N GLY A 23 -0.79 70.37 29.91
CA GLY A 23 -1.83 71.32 30.30
C GLY A 23 -3.18 70.62 30.53
N ASP A 24 -3.83 70.87 31.66
CA ASP A 24 -5.03 70.14 32.09
C ASP A 24 -6.29 70.49 31.28
N ILE A 25 -7.06 69.47 30.90
CA ILE A 25 -8.51 69.57 30.67
C ILE A 25 -9.15 68.43 31.48
N ASN A 26 -10.19 68.76 32.25
CA ASN A 26 -10.76 67.88 33.27
C ASN A 26 -12.28 67.78 33.10
N LEU A 27 -12.77 66.60 32.68
CA LEU A 27 -14.19 66.28 32.52
C LEU A 27 -14.51 64.84 32.96
N ASN A 28 -14.81 64.68 34.26
CA ASN A 28 -15.82 63.75 34.79
C ASN A 28 -17.10 63.72 33.89
N VAL A 29 -17.86 62.64 33.68
CA VAL A 29 -17.79 61.16 33.86
C VAL A 29 -18.86 60.57 32.85
N GLU A 30 -19.22 59.28 32.69
CA GLU A 30 -19.06 58.03 33.47
C GLU A 30 -19.21 56.81 32.53
N GLU A 31 -18.19 55.96 32.32
CA GLU A 31 -18.34 54.62 31.69
C GLU A 31 -17.11 53.73 32.00
N THR A 32 -17.33 52.43 32.23
CA THR A 32 -16.28 51.49 32.68
C THR A 32 -15.60 50.79 31.52
N VAL A 33 -14.34 51.17 31.23
CA VAL A 33 -13.46 50.49 30.28
C VAL A 33 -12.54 49.54 31.04
N GLU A 34 -12.53 48.26 30.68
CA GLU A 34 -11.59 47.27 31.22
C GLU A 34 -10.16 47.54 30.72
N GLN A 35 -9.14 47.11 31.48
CA GLN A 35 -7.76 47.30 31.05
C GLN A 35 -7.44 46.43 29.82
N PRO A 36 -6.76 46.97 28.79
CA PRO A 36 -6.11 46.11 27.82
C PRO A 36 -5.02 45.31 28.54
N THR A 37 -5.15 43.99 28.53
CA THR A 37 -4.09 43.08 28.95
C THR A 37 -2.87 43.22 28.02
N SER A 38 -1.68 42.95 28.55
CA SER A 38 -0.48 42.86 27.72
C SER A 38 -0.70 41.84 26.58
N PRO A 39 -0.11 42.06 25.38
CA PRO A 39 -0.15 41.05 24.33
C PRO A 39 0.50 39.78 24.86
N THR A 40 -0.31 38.74 25.07
CA THR A 40 0.19 37.37 25.17
C THR A 40 0.89 37.04 23.86
N ASN A 41 1.98 36.26 23.93
CA ASN A 41 2.45 35.57 22.74
C ASN A 41 1.26 34.84 22.10
N PRO A 42 1.19 34.70 20.76
CA PRO A 42 0.30 33.72 20.18
C PRO A 42 0.67 32.37 20.79
N THR A 43 -0.27 31.76 21.52
CA THR A 43 -0.20 30.34 21.82
C THR A 43 -0.07 29.63 20.47
N PRO A 44 0.82 28.63 20.31
CA PRO A 44 0.71 27.72 19.17
C PRO A 44 -0.73 27.22 19.08
N PRO A 45 -1.26 26.92 17.88
CA PRO A 45 -2.53 26.23 17.78
C PRO A 45 -2.43 24.97 18.65
N THR A 46 -3.33 24.83 19.62
CA THR A 46 -3.52 23.55 20.31
C THR A 46 -3.88 22.54 19.24
N ALA A 47 -3.14 21.42 19.18
CA ALA A 47 -3.49 20.31 18.31
C ALA A 47 -4.97 19.96 18.54
N GLU A 48 -5.72 19.82 17.45
CA GLU A 48 -7.15 19.57 17.51
C GLU A 48 -7.39 18.18 18.12
N GLU A 49 -8.28 18.08 19.11
CA GLU A 49 -8.47 16.85 19.88
C GLU A 49 -9.29 15.87 19.03
N LEU A 50 -8.58 14.97 18.32
CA LEU A 50 -9.16 13.94 17.48
C LEU A 50 -10.21 13.13 18.26
N PRO A 51 -11.39 12.83 17.67
CA PRO A 51 -12.45 12.10 18.34
C PRO A 51 -12.06 10.65 18.68
N GLY A 52 -12.82 10.03 19.60
CA GLY A 52 -12.55 8.67 20.07
C GLY A 52 -11.50 8.59 21.17
N THR A 53 -10.72 7.51 21.18
CA THR A 53 -9.66 7.27 22.17
C THR A 53 -8.40 6.67 21.54
N PHE A 54 -7.24 7.25 21.84
CA PHE A 54 -5.97 6.86 21.22
C PHE A 54 -5.54 5.45 21.64
N SER A 55 -5.32 4.59 20.65
CA SER A 55 -4.86 3.21 20.86
C SER A 55 -3.40 3.06 20.43
N GLN A 56 -2.48 3.11 21.39
CA GLN A 56 -1.04 2.90 21.13
C GLN A 56 -0.74 1.53 20.51
N SER A 57 -1.47 0.48 20.89
CA SER A 57 -1.27 -0.86 20.35
C SER A 57 -1.67 -0.95 18.89
N LEU A 58 -2.89 -0.51 18.54
CA LEU A 58 -3.34 -0.49 17.14
C LEU A 58 -2.50 0.48 16.30
N SER A 59 -2.11 1.63 16.85
CA SER A 59 -1.20 2.56 16.18
C SER A 59 0.12 1.88 15.81
N THR A 60 0.71 1.10 16.73
CA THR A 60 1.96 0.35 16.46
C THR A 60 1.75 -0.77 15.44
N GLU A 61 0.65 -1.51 15.57
CA GLU A 61 0.29 -2.65 14.71
C GLU A 61 0.07 -2.20 13.26
N VAL A 62 -0.80 -1.20 13.05
CA VAL A 62 -1.09 -0.63 11.73
C VAL A 62 0.10 0.15 11.16
N SER A 63 0.89 0.84 12.00
CA SER A 63 2.13 1.47 11.52
C SER A 63 3.13 0.45 10.95
N THR A 64 3.18 -0.74 11.55
CA THR A 64 4.06 -1.83 11.09
C THR A 64 3.58 -2.39 9.76
N ALA A 65 2.26 -2.58 9.60
CA ALA A 65 1.66 -3.05 8.36
C ALA A 65 1.82 -2.04 7.19
N LEU A 66 1.56 -0.75 7.44
CA LEU A 66 1.62 0.30 6.43
C LEU A 66 3.04 0.85 6.18
N GLY A 67 4.07 0.36 6.90
CA GLY A 67 5.46 0.78 6.76
C GLY A 67 5.78 2.21 7.20
N ARG A 68 4.82 2.92 7.81
CA ARG A 68 4.91 4.34 8.21
C ARG A 68 4.18 4.56 9.53
N SER A 69 4.58 5.56 10.31
CA SER A 69 3.87 5.92 11.54
C SER A 69 2.45 6.43 11.25
N VAL A 70 1.45 5.87 11.94
CA VAL A 70 0.05 6.31 11.92
C VAL A 70 -0.53 6.39 13.33
N THR A 71 -1.53 7.28 13.50
CA THR A 71 -2.37 7.33 14.70
C THR A 71 -3.61 6.46 14.49
N VAL A 72 -3.97 5.63 15.47
CA VAL A 72 -5.27 4.95 15.49
C VAL A 72 -6.11 5.47 16.66
N GLN A 73 -7.33 5.92 16.33
CA GLN A 73 -8.35 6.37 17.28
C GLN A 73 -9.49 5.37 17.32
N VAL A 74 -9.96 5.00 18.51
CA VAL A 74 -11.07 4.06 18.72
C VAL A 74 -12.35 4.81 19.03
N LEU A 75 -13.37 4.61 18.20
CA LEU A 75 -14.74 5.10 18.33
C LEU A 75 -15.62 4.01 18.97
N SER A 76 -16.41 4.37 19.99
CA SER A 76 -17.31 3.43 20.66
C SER A 76 -18.54 4.12 21.26
N GLY A 77 -19.67 3.42 21.34
CA GLY A 77 -20.91 3.92 21.92
C GLY A 77 -21.61 4.96 21.04
N VAL A 78 -22.07 6.08 21.62
CA VAL A 78 -22.96 7.03 20.93
C VAL A 78 -22.29 8.38 20.71
N ILE A 79 -22.13 8.76 19.44
CA ILE A 79 -21.68 10.06 18.96
C ILE A 79 -22.87 11.03 19.02
N THR A 80 -22.93 11.89 20.05
CA THR A 80 -24.08 12.79 20.31
C THR A 80 -23.84 14.26 19.94
N GLN A 81 -22.77 14.54 19.19
CA GLN A 81 -22.39 15.85 18.67
C GLN A 81 -21.77 15.69 17.29
N ASP A 82 -21.88 16.71 16.42
CA ASP A 82 -21.24 16.71 15.10
C ASP A 82 -19.73 16.40 15.23
N THR A 83 -19.27 15.43 14.44
CA THR A 83 -17.94 14.81 14.56
C THR A 83 -17.34 14.64 13.18
N THR A 84 -16.04 14.92 13.02
CA THR A 84 -15.32 14.76 11.76
C THR A 84 -14.23 13.71 11.90
N LEU A 85 -14.18 12.76 10.96
CA LEU A 85 -13.11 11.76 10.83
C LEU A 85 -12.17 12.20 9.69
N SER A 86 -11.02 12.76 10.04
CA SER A 86 -10.00 13.23 9.10
C SER A 86 -9.00 12.15 8.71
N THR A 87 -8.07 12.46 7.80
CA THR A 87 -6.95 11.57 7.44
C THR A 87 -5.78 11.57 8.42
N ASP A 88 -5.84 12.36 9.52
CA ASP A 88 -4.78 12.41 10.56
C ASP A 88 -4.69 11.12 11.40
N ALA A 89 -5.74 10.31 11.36
CA ALA A 89 -5.81 9.01 12.01
C ALA A 89 -6.56 7.99 11.14
N ILE A 90 -6.40 6.71 11.51
CA ILE A 90 -7.23 5.60 11.04
C ILE A 90 -8.19 5.26 12.18
N TRP A 91 -9.46 5.01 11.85
CA TRP A 91 -10.56 5.02 12.81
C TRP A 91 -11.04 3.59 13.08
N ALA A 92 -10.72 3.05 14.25
CA ALA A 92 -11.22 1.76 14.70
C ALA A 92 -12.63 1.92 15.31
N LEU A 93 -13.56 1.05 14.95
CA LEU A 93 -14.82 0.84 15.68
C LEU A 93 -14.57 -0.18 16.81
N ASP A 94 -15.27 -0.05 17.95
CA ASP A 94 -15.25 -1.02 19.05
C ASP A 94 -16.68 -1.15 19.61
N GLY A 95 -17.32 -2.29 19.30
CA GLY A 95 -18.75 -2.54 19.46
C GLY A 95 -19.63 -1.76 18.49
N ALA A 96 -20.90 -1.61 18.87
CA ALA A 96 -21.88 -0.82 18.12
C ALA A 96 -21.61 0.69 18.27
N VAL A 97 -21.39 1.39 17.16
CA VAL A 97 -21.15 2.84 17.13
C VAL A 97 -22.35 3.56 16.53
N PHE A 98 -23.09 4.30 17.36
CA PHE A 98 -24.29 5.04 16.96
C PHE A 98 -23.99 6.51 16.68
N VAL A 99 -24.42 7.03 15.52
CA VAL A 99 -24.46 8.46 15.21
C VAL A 99 -25.83 9.02 15.63
N GLY A 100 -25.80 9.83 16.69
CA GLY A 100 -26.95 10.31 17.44
C GLY A 100 -27.82 9.20 18.04
N LYS A 101 -29.01 9.57 18.52
CA LYS A 101 -30.05 8.62 18.97
C LYS A 101 -31.32 8.84 18.16
N ASP A 102 -32.24 7.89 18.22
CA ASP A 102 -33.54 8.01 17.57
C ASP A 102 -34.28 9.31 17.98
N LYS A 103 -34.33 10.27 17.05
CA LYS A 103 -35.07 11.54 17.18
C LYS A 103 -34.68 12.38 18.41
N ALA A 104 -33.45 12.19 18.88
CA ALA A 104 -32.89 12.87 20.05
C ALA A 104 -31.36 12.90 19.99
N GLU A 105 -30.73 13.98 20.48
CA GLU A 105 -29.27 14.10 20.52
C GLU A 105 -28.61 13.79 19.16
N SER A 106 -29.24 14.22 18.06
CA SER A 106 -28.80 13.91 16.70
C SER A 106 -27.51 14.62 16.35
N ALA A 107 -26.73 13.98 15.47
CA ALA A 107 -25.38 14.38 15.11
C ALA A 107 -25.10 14.13 13.62
N THR A 108 -24.13 14.88 13.09
CA THR A 108 -23.56 14.68 11.75
C THR A 108 -22.19 14.04 11.89
N LEU A 109 -22.01 12.82 11.39
CA LEU A 109 -20.69 12.23 11.20
C LEU A 109 -20.16 12.62 9.81
N THR A 110 -19.24 13.57 9.78
CA THR A 110 -18.52 13.95 8.56
C THR A 110 -17.29 13.05 8.41
N ILE A 111 -17.04 12.54 7.21
CA ILE A 111 -15.87 11.71 6.93
C ILE A 111 -15.15 12.28 5.71
N GLU A 112 -13.86 12.60 5.88
CA GLU A 112 -13.06 13.26 4.85
C GLU A 112 -12.59 12.27 3.76
N PRO A 113 -12.31 12.75 2.53
CA PRO A 113 -11.76 11.90 1.48
C PRO A 113 -10.51 11.14 1.91
N GLY A 114 -10.37 9.88 1.50
CA GLY A 114 -9.25 9.02 1.85
C GLY A 114 -9.21 8.55 3.32
N ALA A 115 -10.17 8.92 4.16
CA ALA A 115 -10.25 8.41 5.53
C ALA A 115 -10.60 6.91 5.54
N VAL A 116 -9.96 6.17 6.45
CA VAL A 116 -10.13 4.72 6.62
C VAL A 116 -10.74 4.42 7.98
N VAL A 117 -11.90 3.76 7.97
CA VAL A 117 -12.63 3.27 9.13
C VAL A 117 -12.61 1.74 9.13
N PHE A 118 -12.41 1.09 10.28
CA PHE A 118 -12.39 -0.37 10.33
C PHE A 118 -13.03 -0.97 11.60
N GLY A 119 -13.69 -2.12 11.45
CA GLY A 119 -14.09 -2.96 12.57
C GLY A 119 -12.86 -3.62 13.20
N ASN A 120 -12.60 -3.36 14.48
CA ASN A 120 -11.48 -3.94 15.23
C ASN A 120 -11.68 -5.45 15.50
N ASN A 121 -12.95 -5.88 15.54
CA ASN A 121 -13.47 -7.23 15.72
C ASN A 121 -14.71 -7.44 14.83
N GLY A 122 -15.16 -8.70 14.72
CA GLY A 122 -16.37 -9.06 13.97
C GLY A 122 -17.65 -8.32 14.41
N GLY A 123 -17.89 -8.23 15.72
CA GLY A 123 -19.12 -7.62 16.27
C GLY A 123 -19.16 -6.08 16.26
N ASP A 124 -18.27 -5.43 15.51
CA ASP A 124 -18.15 -3.96 15.47
C ASP A 124 -18.82 -3.43 14.19
N TYR A 125 -19.72 -2.45 14.35
CA TYR A 125 -20.56 -1.91 13.25
C TYR A 125 -21.00 -0.47 13.54
N ILE A 126 -21.49 0.24 12.51
CA ILE A 126 -21.90 1.65 12.62
C ILE A 126 -23.37 1.87 12.24
N VAL A 127 -24.10 2.61 13.07
CA VAL A 127 -25.53 2.90 12.92
C VAL A 127 -25.78 4.42 12.84
N VAL A 128 -26.43 4.91 11.79
CA VAL A 128 -26.89 6.31 11.68
C VAL A 128 -28.35 6.38 12.08
N SER A 129 -28.64 6.97 13.24
CA SER A 129 -30.01 7.07 13.78
C SER A 129 -30.89 8.04 12.96
N ARG A 130 -32.22 7.87 13.03
CA ARG A 130 -33.16 8.85 12.47
C ARG A 130 -32.94 10.24 13.04
N ASP A 131 -33.10 11.24 12.18
CA ASP A 131 -32.79 12.67 12.39
C ASP A 131 -31.30 13.00 12.55
N SER A 132 -30.40 12.00 12.48
CA SER A 132 -28.93 12.14 12.39
C SER A 132 -28.43 11.92 10.96
N LYS A 133 -27.14 12.18 10.72
CA LYS A 133 -26.54 12.15 9.38
C LYS A 133 -25.16 11.53 9.31
N ILE A 134 -24.85 10.95 8.15
CA ILE A 134 -23.48 10.70 7.69
C ILE A 134 -23.22 11.51 6.42
N GLU A 135 -22.09 12.22 6.36
CA GLU A 135 -21.65 12.98 5.19
C GLU A 135 -20.25 12.47 4.82
N ALA A 136 -20.22 11.29 4.18
CA ALA A 136 -19.02 10.64 3.66
C ALA A 136 -18.82 11.06 2.20
N LEU A 137 -17.90 12.01 1.99
CA LEU A 137 -17.74 12.76 0.75
C LEU A 137 -16.36 12.52 0.11
N GLY A 138 -16.07 11.27 -0.25
CA GLY A 138 -14.82 10.88 -0.90
C GLY A 138 -14.64 11.43 -2.32
N THR A 139 -13.49 11.19 -2.92
CA THR A 139 -13.20 11.50 -4.33
C THR A 139 -12.87 10.24 -5.14
N LYS A 140 -12.75 10.39 -6.48
CA LYS A 140 -12.28 9.30 -7.35
C LYS A 140 -10.85 8.85 -7.02
N ASN A 141 -10.01 9.74 -6.46
CA ASN A 141 -8.64 9.43 -6.07
C ASN A 141 -8.56 9.02 -4.59
N ASP A 142 -9.42 9.61 -3.76
CA ASP A 142 -9.44 9.51 -2.31
C ASP A 142 -10.78 8.92 -1.84
N PRO A 143 -11.10 7.65 -2.18
CA PRO A 143 -12.32 7.01 -1.71
C PRO A 143 -12.28 6.82 -0.18
N ILE A 144 -13.44 6.88 0.45
CA ILE A 144 -13.59 6.56 1.88
C ILE A 144 -13.73 5.05 2.01
N ILE A 145 -12.92 4.44 2.87
CA ILE A 145 -12.87 2.98 3.02
C ILE A 145 -13.43 2.59 4.39
N PHE A 146 -14.43 1.70 4.39
CA PHE A 146 -14.92 0.97 5.55
C PHE A 146 -14.55 -0.50 5.39
N THR A 147 -13.86 -1.09 6.37
CA THR A 147 -13.25 -2.42 6.18
C THR A 147 -13.00 -3.19 7.50
N SER A 148 -12.36 -4.35 7.43
CA SER A 148 -11.93 -5.13 8.57
C SER A 148 -10.53 -4.75 9.06
N LYS A 149 -10.20 -5.07 10.31
CA LYS A 149 -8.83 -4.94 10.83
C LYS A 149 -7.80 -5.68 9.97
N GLN A 150 -8.14 -6.85 9.44
CA GLN A 150 -7.24 -7.69 8.65
C GLN A 150 -6.78 -6.98 7.37
N ASP A 151 -7.71 -6.33 6.66
CA ASP A 151 -7.42 -5.54 5.45
C ASP A 151 -6.50 -4.34 5.76
N VAL A 152 -6.73 -3.66 6.89
CA VAL A 152 -5.87 -2.55 7.37
C VAL A 152 -4.46 -3.03 7.75
N LEU A 153 -4.31 -4.30 8.14
CA LEU A 153 -3.02 -4.92 8.46
C LEU A 153 -2.35 -5.64 7.26
N GLY A 154 -2.99 -5.69 6.09
CA GLY A 154 -2.50 -6.48 4.95
C GLY A 154 -2.50 -8.00 5.20
N GLU A 155 -3.31 -8.46 6.17
CA GLU A 155 -3.55 -9.89 6.43
C GLU A 155 -4.52 -10.49 5.40
N THR A 156 -4.70 -11.81 5.43
CA THR A 156 -5.72 -12.47 4.59
C THR A 156 -7.13 -12.05 5.02
N THR A 157 -7.84 -11.36 4.13
CA THR A 157 -9.24 -10.99 4.31
C THR A 157 -10.18 -12.16 4.07
N ALA A 158 -11.40 -12.02 4.56
CA ALA A 158 -12.53 -12.92 4.36
C ALA A 158 -13.81 -12.10 4.53
N ALA A 159 -14.91 -12.61 4.01
CA ALA A 159 -16.23 -12.12 4.32
C ALA A 159 -16.53 -12.28 5.82
N GLY A 160 -17.43 -11.46 6.38
CA GLY A 160 -17.86 -11.54 7.78
C GLY A 160 -16.76 -11.20 8.80
N GLN A 161 -15.85 -10.27 8.50
CA GLN A 161 -14.79 -9.84 9.43
C GLN A 161 -15.17 -8.62 10.29
N TRP A 162 -16.26 -7.92 9.96
CA TRP A 162 -16.93 -6.90 10.79
C TRP A 162 -18.42 -6.77 10.40
N GLY A 163 -19.20 -5.94 11.09
CA GLY A 163 -20.68 -5.91 10.96
C GLY A 163 -21.28 -4.81 10.08
N GLY A 164 -20.51 -4.18 9.18
CA GLY A 164 -21.08 -3.29 8.15
C GLY A 164 -21.69 -1.97 8.64
N MET A 165 -22.59 -1.40 7.84
CA MET A 165 -23.19 -0.07 8.03
C MET A 165 -24.71 -0.09 8.00
N VAL A 166 -25.36 0.63 8.92
CA VAL A 166 -26.83 0.70 9.03
C VAL A 166 -27.30 2.16 9.00
N LEU A 167 -28.08 2.56 7.99
CA LEU A 167 -28.64 3.91 7.86
C LEU A 167 -30.16 3.88 8.10
N LEU A 168 -30.65 4.71 9.03
CA LEU A 168 -32.06 4.71 9.45
C LEU A 168 -32.72 6.07 9.15
N GLY A 169 -33.82 6.04 8.38
CA GLY A 169 -34.55 7.23 7.92
C GLY A 169 -36.02 7.29 8.34
N ASN A 170 -36.64 8.43 8.07
CA ASN A 170 -38.06 8.73 8.31
C ASN A 170 -39.00 8.38 7.15
N GLY A 171 -38.52 7.60 6.17
CA GLY A 171 -39.28 7.15 5.01
C GLY A 171 -40.47 6.26 5.38
N ILE A 172 -41.32 6.02 4.38
CA ILE A 172 -42.51 5.19 4.49
C ILE A 172 -42.09 3.72 4.37
N SER A 173 -42.48 2.90 5.35
CA SER A 173 -42.47 1.44 5.25
C SER A 173 -43.91 0.93 5.35
N ASN A 174 -44.24 -0.11 4.58
CA ASN A 174 -45.56 -0.71 4.64
C ASN A 174 -45.81 -1.39 6.00
N LYS A 175 -44.78 -1.84 6.75
CA LYS A 175 -44.94 -2.46 8.09
C LYS A 175 -45.24 -1.44 9.19
N CYS A 176 -45.19 -0.13 8.89
CA CYS A 176 -45.59 0.90 9.84
C CYS A 176 -47.03 0.69 10.37
N PRO A 177 -47.30 0.97 11.67
CA PRO A 177 -48.62 0.80 12.25
C PRO A 177 -49.62 1.82 11.69
N ALA A 178 -50.88 1.40 11.50
CA ALA A 178 -51.94 2.25 10.95
C ALA A 178 -52.38 3.41 11.89
N GLU A 179 -52.06 3.32 13.19
CA GLU A 179 -52.19 4.40 14.17
C GLU A 179 -50.98 4.38 15.11
N GLY A 180 -50.35 5.54 15.35
CA GLY A 180 -49.18 5.69 16.21
C GLY A 180 -47.96 6.24 15.46
N ASP A 181 -46.86 6.43 16.18
CA ASP A 181 -45.56 6.74 15.57
C ASP A 181 -44.97 5.45 14.98
N CYS A 182 -44.48 5.51 13.73
CA CYS A 182 -43.72 4.40 13.16
C CYS A 182 -42.31 4.39 13.77
N ALA A 183 -41.89 3.23 14.28
CA ALA A 183 -40.54 2.95 14.79
C ALA A 183 -40.32 1.44 14.70
N LEU A 184 -39.77 1.00 13.57
CA LEU A 184 -39.50 -0.41 13.28
C LEU A 184 -38.06 -0.70 13.69
N GLN A 185 -37.85 -1.68 14.58
CA GLN A 185 -36.50 -2.15 14.90
C GLN A 185 -35.93 -2.87 13.68
N VAL A 186 -34.72 -2.51 13.26
CA VAL A 186 -33.97 -3.26 12.26
C VAL A 186 -33.30 -4.48 12.90
N GLU A 187 -33.12 -5.56 12.14
CA GLU A 187 -32.58 -6.82 12.64
C GLU A 187 -31.05 -6.85 12.74
N GLY A 188 -30.50 -7.95 13.29
CA GLY A 188 -29.10 -8.12 13.71
C GLY A 188 -28.64 -7.27 14.92
N VAL A 189 -28.91 -5.96 14.88
CA VAL A 189 -28.31 -4.93 15.74
C VAL A 189 -28.94 -4.75 17.14
N GLU A 190 -28.32 -3.89 17.97
CA GLU A 190 -28.81 -3.53 19.29
C GLU A 190 -30.19 -2.84 19.29
N SER A 191 -31.00 -3.19 20.30
CA SER A 191 -32.32 -2.62 20.60
C SER A 191 -32.29 -1.09 20.74
N GLY A 192 -32.83 -0.38 19.74
CA GLY A 192 -32.88 1.07 19.68
C GLY A 192 -32.54 1.63 18.29
N ALA A 193 -31.91 0.82 17.44
CA ALA A 193 -31.78 1.07 16.00
C ALA A 193 -33.14 0.92 15.31
N VAL A 194 -33.91 2.01 15.25
CA VAL A 194 -35.26 2.02 14.68
C VAL A 194 -35.41 2.95 13.47
N PHE A 195 -36.15 2.49 12.46
CA PHE A 195 -36.44 3.21 11.22
C PHE A 195 -37.94 3.51 11.02
N GLY A 196 -38.25 4.19 9.92
CA GLY A 196 -39.61 4.42 9.42
C GLY A 196 -40.21 5.76 9.83
N GLY A 197 -41.32 6.12 9.20
CA GLY A 197 -41.97 7.41 9.37
C GLY A 197 -43.02 7.66 8.30
N THR A 198 -43.01 8.87 7.73
CA THR A 198 -44.01 9.33 6.75
C THR A 198 -43.42 10.18 5.61
N ASP A 199 -42.10 10.33 5.55
CA ASP A 199 -41.43 11.29 4.66
C ASP A 199 -40.39 10.61 3.76
N ASN A 200 -40.83 10.20 2.57
CA ASN A 200 -39.93 9.68 1.53
C ASN A 200 -39.01 10.77 0.94
N THR A 201 -39.02 12.02 1.41
CA THR A 201 -38.06 13.08 1.06
C THR A 201 -37.02 13.37 2.14
N ASP A 202 -36.98 12.56 3.21
CA ASP A 202 -35.95 12.61 4.26
C ASP A 202 -34.52 12.39 3.72
N SER A 203 -33.51 12.80 4.50
CA SER A 203 -32.10 12.81 4.14
C SER A 203 -31.21 12.36 5.32
N SER A 204 -30.76 11.10 5.30
CA SER A 204 -29.71 10.57 6.19
C SER A 204 -28.30 11.08 5.82
N GLY A 205 -28.17 11.89 4.76
CA GLY A 205 -26.93 12.58 4.37
C GLY A 205 -26.40 12.15 3.00
N THR A 206 -25.09 11.96 2.90
CA THR A 206 -24.39 11.62 1.65
C THR A 206 -23.41 10.47 1.84
N LEU A 207 -23.47 9.49 0.93
CA LEU A 207 -22.42 8.51 0.67
C LEU A 207 -21.90 8.74 -0.75
N LYS A 208 -20.64 9.17 -0.92
CA LYS A 208 -20.02 9.37 -2.22
C LYS A 208 -18.56 8.91 -2.25
N TYR A 209 -18.20 8.14 -3.28
CA TYR A 209 -16.93 7.43 -3.40
C TYR A 209 -16.60 6.66 -2.11
N VAL A 210 -17.55 5.82 -1.70
CA VAL A 210 -17.46 4.98 -0.48
C VAL A 210 -17.25 3.53 -0.89
N VAL A 211 -16.29 2.85 -0.27
CA VAL A 211 -15.97 1.44 -0.48
C VAL A 211 -16.09 0.69 0.85
N VAL A 212 -17.08 -0.18 0.95
CA VAL A 212 -17.31 -1.08 2.09
C VAL A 212 -16.75 -2.45 1.72
N LYS A 213 -15.95 -3.06 2.60
CA LYS A 213 -15.32 -4.38 2.35
C LYS A 213 -15.38 -5.29 3.56
N ASN A 214 -15.44 -6.61 3.37
CA ASN A 214 -15.22 -7.62 4.41
C ASN A 214 -16.27 -7.62 5.56
N ALA A 215 -17.48 -7.10 5.32
CA ALA A 215 -18.60 -7.08 6.27
C ALA A 215 -19.47 -8.37 6.18
N GLY A 216 -20.61 -8.46 6.89
CA GLY A 216 -21.44 -9.68 6.98
C GLY A 216 -21.29 -10.51 8.27
N PHE A 217 -20.91 -9.92 9.41
CA PHE A 217 -20.63 -10.72 10.62
C PHE A 217 -21.90 -11.23 11.34
N GLU A 218 -22.02 -12.56 11.49
CA GLU A 218 -23.02 -13.27 12.31
C GLU A 218 -23.01 -12.79 13.78
N LEU A 219 -23.89 -11.86 14.15
CA LEU A 219 -24.03 -11.39 15.53
C LEU A 219 -24.70 -12.44 16.43
N SER A 220 -25.59 -13.26 15.85
CA SER A 220 -26.05 -14.53 16.42
C SER A 220 -26.67 -15.42 15.34
N VAL A 221 -26.76 -16.73 15.56
CA VAL A 221 -27.20 -17.74 14.58
C VAL A 221 -28.30 -17.28 13.61
N GLY A 222 -27.95 -17.06 12.33
CA GLY A 222 -28.87 -16.59 11.28
C GLY A 222 -29.39 -15.16 11.54
N ASN A 223 -28.48 -14.26 11.92
CA ASN A 223 -28.65 -12.82 12.20
C ASN A 223 -27.27 -12.16 11.96
N GLU A 224 -26.84 -12.21 10.72
CA GLU A 224 -25.69 -11.53 10.13
C GLU A 224 -25.95 -10.01 10.03
N LEU A 225 -25.08 -9.27 9.34
CA LEU A 225 -25.30 -7.85 9.02
C LEU A 225 -24.72 -7.47 7.64
N ASN A 226 -25.61 -7.07 6.75
CA ASN A 226 -25.39 -6.59 5.39
C ASN A 226 -24.26 -5.56 5.27
N GLY A 227 -23.70 -5.44 4.07
CA GLY A 227 -22.70 -4.43 3.75
C GLY A 227 -23.19 -3.00 4.02
N ILE A 228 -24.36 -2.64 3.47
CA ILE A 228 -25.14 -1.48 3.92
C ILE A 228 -26.65 -1.79 3.99
N THR A 229 -27.22 -1.67 5.19
CA THR A 229 -28.67 -1.70 5.43
C THR A 229 -29.29 -0.29 5.33
N PHE A 230 -30.35 -0.12 4.54
CA PHE A 230 -31.08 1.14 4.35
C PHE A 230 -32.50 1.08 4.95
N GLY A 231 -32.61 1.23 6.28
CA GLY A 231 -33.89 1.25 6.99
C GLY A 231 -34.73 2.49 6.66
N ALA A 232 -35.72 2.35 5.76
CA ALA A 232 -36.61 3.40 5.27
C ALA A 232 -35.92 4.76 4.98
N VAL A 233 -34.78 4.71 4.30
CA VAL A 233 -34.00 5.92 3.96
C VAL A 233 -34.70 6.71 2.86
N GLY A 234 -34.76 8.03 2.99
CA GLY A 234 -35.50 8.91 2.08
C GLY A 234 -34.74 9.33 0.81
N SER A 235 -35.49 9.81 -0.18
CA SER A 235 -34.98 10.28 -1.48
C SER A 235 -34.13 11.55 -1.44
N GLY A 236 -34.06 12.22 -0.29
CA GLY A 236 -33.15 13.34 -0.04
C GLY A 236 -31.73 12.89 0.32
N THR A 237 -31.53 11.62 0.68
CA THR A 237 -30.19 11.02 0.86
C THR A 237 -29.53 10.84 -0.50
N THR A 238 -28.27 11.22 -0.62
CA THR A 238 -27.48 11.04 -1.86
C THR A 238 -26.56 9.83 -1.71
N VAL A 239 -26.68 8.85 -2.61
CA VAL A 239 -25.76 7.72 -2.73
C VAL A 239 -25.26 7.68 -4.18
N ASP A 240 -23.98 7.93 -4.40
CA ASP A 240 -23.40 8.06 -5.75
C ASP A 240 -21.91 7.69 -5.75
N TYR A 241 -21.53 6.63 -6.47
CA TYR A 241 -20.24 5.93 -6.36
C TYR A 241 -20.11 5.22 -5.01
N LEU A 242 -20.79 4.08 -4.90
CA LEU A 242 -20.78 3.17 -3.74
C LEU A 242 -20.29 1.78 -4.18
N GLN A 243 -19.36 1.18 -3.42
CA GLN A 243 -19.03 -0.23 -3.55
C GLN A 243 -19.30 -0.98 -2.25
N VAL A 244 -19.81 -2.21 -2.37
CA VAL A 244 -19.72 -3.26 -1.35
C VAL A 244 -18.95 -4.45 -1.94
N HIS A 245 -18.02 -5.01 -1.16
CA HIS A 245 -17.15 -6.10 -1.60
C HIS A 245 -16.85 -7.14 -0.51
N ASN A 246 -16.81 -8.42 -0.87
CA ASN A 246 -16.45 -9.52 0.03
C ASN A 246 -17.33 -9.53 1.28
N ASN A 247 -18.66 -9.60 1.09
CA ASN A 247 -19.65 -9.50 2.17
C ASN A 247 -20.29 -10.88 2.41
N ALA A 248 -20.40 -11.32 3.67
CA ALA A 248 -20.88 -12.67 4.03
C ALA A 248 -22.42 -12.80 4.09
N ASP A 249 -23.08 -11.70 3.79
CA ASP A 249 -24.51 -11.41 3.92
C ASP A 249 -24.85 -10.44 2.78
N ASP A 250 -26.05 -9.86 2.76
CA ASP A 250 -26.49 -8.97 1.70
C ASP A 250 -25.52 -7.84 1.34
N GLY A 251 -25.42 -7.55 0.04
CA GLY A 251 -24.62 -6.43 -0.47
C GLY A 251 -25.22 -5.10 -0.02
N VAL A 252 -26.48 -4.84 -0.41
CA VAL A 252 -27.30 -3.72 0.07
C VAL A 252 -28.76 -4.15 0.22
N GLU A 253 -29.37 -3.85 1.37
CA GLU A 253 -30.78 -4.19 1.65
C GLU A 253 -31.61 -2.91 1.89
N PHE A 254 -32.85 -2.88 1.40
CA PHE A 254 -33.76 -1.74 1.55
C PHE A 254 -35.06 -2.07 2.28
N PHE A 255 -35.08 -1.90 3.62
CA PHE A 255 -36.32 -1.99 4.40
C PHE A 255 -37.26 -0.77 4.18
N GLY A 256 -37.87 -0.69 2.99
CA GLY A 256 -38.78 0.39 2.60
C GLY A 256 -38.08 1.73 2.30
N GLY A 257 -38.83 2.84 2.31
CA GLY A 257 -38.31 4.18 2.00
C GLY A 257 -38.25 4.49 0.50
N ALA A 258 -37.31 5.35 0.09
CA ALA A 258 -37.19 5.85 -1.29
C ALA A 258 -35.79 6.42 -1.65
N VAL A 259 -34.72 5.95 -1.00
CA VAL A 259 -33.34 6.37 -1.33
C VAL A 259 -33.03 6.09 -2.81
N ASN A 260 -32.25 6.97 -3.44
CA ASN A 260 -31.83 6.82 -4.83
C ASN A 260 -30.31 6.65 -4.90
N LEU A 261 -29.87 5.72 -5.75
CA LEU A 261 -28.47 5.33 -5.90
C LEU A 261 -27.98 5.53 -7.34
N LYS A 262 -26.74 5.96 -7.52
CA LYS A 262 -26.02 5.89 -8.81
C LYS A 262 -24.63 5.28 -8.64
N HIS A 263 -24.13 4.64 -9.71
CA HIS A 263 -22.77 4.10 -9.77
C HIS A 263 -22.48 3.13 -8.61
N VAL A 264 -23.21 2.01 -8.56
CA VAL A 264 -23.14 1.02 -7.48
C VAL A 264 -22.38 -0.22 -7.93
N VAL A 265 -21.40 -0.67 -7.16
CA VAL A 265 -20.56 -1.85 -7.43
C VAL A 265 -20.75 -2.88 -6.32
N LEU A 266 -21.15 -4.09 -6.68
CA LEU A 266 -21.45 -5.19 -5.76
C LEU A 266 -20.68 -6.40 -6.27
N THR A 267 -19.73 -6.90 -5.48
CA THR A 267 -18.65 -7.77 -5.98
C THR A 267 -18.21 -8.76 -4.91
N SER A 268 -18.27 -10.07 -5.18
CA SER A 268 -18.07 -11.09 -4.13
C SER A 268 -19.00 -10.83 -2.93
N ILE A 269 -20.30 -10.89 -3.17
CA ILE A 269 -21.29 -11.05 -2.11
C ILE A 269 -21.54 -12.56 -1.99
N ASP A 270 -21.60 -13.07 -0.76
CA ASP A 270 -21.81 -14.50 -0.44
C ASP A 270 -23.27 -14.84 -0.13
N ASP A 271 -24.17 -13.85 -0.10
CA ASP A 271 -25.63 -14.03 -0.23
C ASP A 271 -26.19 -13.06 -1.31
N ASP A 272 -27.31 -12.35 -1.09
CA ASP A 272 -27.98 -11.56 -2.14
C ASP A 272 -27.33 -10.19 -2.36
N SER A 273 -26.96 -9.88 -3.61
CA SER A 273 -26.26 -8.63 -3.93
C SER A 273 -27.11 -7.38 -3.63
N ILE A 274 -28.43 -7.50 -3.83
CA ILE A 274 -29.43 -6.46 -3.57
C ILE A 274 -30.70 -7.14 -3.08
N ASP A 275 -31.17 -6.82 -1.88
CA ASP A 275 -32.56 -7.10 -1.47
C ASP A 275 -33.37 -5.80 -1.32
N TRP A 276 -34.69 -5.90 -1.48
CA TRP A 276 -35.60 -4.92 -0.89
C TRP A 276 -36.91 -5.54 -0.41
N ASP A 277 -37.44 -5.06 0.71
CA ASP A 277 -38.78 -5.38 1.19
C ASP A 277 -39.59 -4.11 1.54
N ASN A 278 -40.66 -4.28 2.34
CA ASN A 278 -41.29 -3.20 3.12
C ASN A 278 -41.82 -1.98 2.36
N GLY A 279 -42.05 -2.07 1.06
CA GLY A 279 -42.63 -0.98 0.29
C GLY A 279 -41.61 -0.01 -0.29
N PHE A 280 -40.38 -0.44 -0.55
CA PHE A 280 -39.30 0.40 -1.10
C PHE A 280 -39.67 1.05 -2.45
N GLN A 281 -39.44 2.37 -2.59
CA GLN A 281 -39.80 3.20 -3.76
C GLN A 281 -38.57 3.83 -4.45
N GLY A 282 -37.36 3.30 -4.22
CA GLY A 282 -36.12 3.94 -4.66
C GLY A 282 -35.86 3.88 -6.17
N LYS A 283 -34.76 4.50 -6.60
CA LYS A 283 -34.29 4.44 -8.00
C LYS A 283 -32.81 4.15 -8.04
N MET A 284 -32.37 3.35 -9.02
CA MET A 284 -30.95 3.01 -9.17
C MET A 284 -30.50 3.16 -10.63
N GLN A 285 -29.31 3.74 -10.87
CA GLN A 285 -28.68 3.72 -12.20
C GLN A 285 -27.19 3.38 -12.18
N PHE A 286 -26.74 2.62 -13.18
CA PHE A 286 -25.36 2.14 -13.31
C PHE A 286 -24.99 1.25 -12.12
N VAL A 287 -25.59 0.06 -12.11
CA VAL A 287 -25.47 -0.92 -11.02
C VAL A 287 -24.76 -2.16 -11.57
N TYR A 288 -23.56 -2.44 -11.09
CA TYR A 288 -22.76 -3.59 -11.50
C TYR A 288 -22.69 -4.61 -10.37
N VAL A 289 -23.25 -5.79 -10.62
CA VAL A 289 -23.28 -6.95 -9.72
C VAL A 289 -22.41 -8.07 -10.33
N GLU A 290 -21.52 -8.65 -9.52
CA GLU A 290 -20.73 -9.82 -9.84
C GLU A 290 -20.54 -10.70 -8.59
N GLN A 291 -21.38 -11.73 -8.46
CA GLN A 291 -21.43 -12.65 -7.31
C GLN A 291 -20.09 -13.41 -7.13
N ASP A 292 -19.81 -13.93 -5.92
CA ASP A 292 -18.52 -14.56 -5.68
C ASP A 292 -18.29 -15.82 -6.53
N LYS A 293 -17.12 -15.90 -7.16
CA LYS A 293 -16.78 -16.89 -8.20
C LYS A 293 -16.35 -18.26 -7.65
N ASN A 294 -16.26 -18.42 -6.33
CA ASN A 294 -15.67 -19.60 -5.69
C ASN A 294 -16.68 -20.69 -5.33
N SER A 295 -17.92 -20.61 -5.84
CA SER A 295 -19.02 -21.53 -5.52
C SER A 295 -19.40 -21.54 -4.04
N THR A 296 -19.45 -20.35 -3.42
CA THR A 296 -20.21 -20.09 -2.20
C THR A 296 -21.71 -20.02 -2.52
N ASP A 297 -22.52 -20.12 -1.48
CA ASP A 297 -23.99 -20.06 -1.44
C ASP A 297 -24.58 -18.65 -1.77
N ALA A 298 -23.87 -17.87 -2.59
CA ALA A 298 -24.24 -16.54 -3.06
C ALA A 298 -25.47 -16.58 -3.97
N ASN A 299 -26.66 -16.49 -3.36
CA ASN A 299 -27.90 -16.90 -3.99
C ASN A 299 -28.25 -16.05 -5.23
N ARG A 300 -28.32 -14.71 -5.15
CA ARG A 300 -28.97 -13.90 -6.20
C ARG A 300 -28.32 -12.57 -6.48
N GLY A 301 -28.45 -12.14 -7.75
CA GLY A 301 -28.18 -10.76 -8.12
C GLY A 301 -29.19 -9.76 -7.55
N ILE A 302 -30.45 -10.20 -7.36
CA ILE A 302 -31.56 -9.48 -6.71
C ILE A 302 -32.50 -10.51 -6.02
N GLU A 303 -32.81 -10.35 -4.73
CA GLU A 303 -34.09 -10.75 -4.12
C GLU A 303 -34.98 -9.50 -3.95
N ALA A 304 -36.30 -9.68 -3.87
CA ALA A 304 -37.25 -8.58 -3.94
C ALA A 304 -38.65 -8.95 -3.42
N ASP A 305 -39.05 -8.26 -2.36
CA ASP A 305 -40.21 -8.54 -1.51
C ASP A 305 -41.16 -7.35 -1.39
N ASN A 306 -42.30 -7.55 -0.70
CA ASN A 306 -43.19 -6.47 -0.29
C ASN A 306 -43.73 -6.67 1.13
N ASP A 307 -44.61 -7.66 1.36
CA ASP A 307 -44.99 -8.10 2.71
C ASP A 307 -45.56 -9.52 2.70
N GLY A 308 -44.79 -10.49 3.18
CA GLY A 308 -45.15 -11.92 3.27
C GLY A 308 -46.34 -12.29 4.12
N LYS A 309 -46.97 -11.32 4.79
CA LYS A 309 -48.25 -11.51 5.46
C LYS A 309 -49.41 -10.95 4.64
N ILE A 310 -49.15 -9.99 3.74
CA ILE A 310 -50.14 -9.34 2.85
C ILE A 310 -49.42 -8.87 1.55
N PRO A 311 -49.15 -9.76 0.56
CA PRO A 311 -48.43 -9.40 -0.67
C PRO A 311 -48.99 -8.19 -1.44
N SER A 312 -50.31 -7.98 -1.37
CA SER A 312 -51.02 -6.89 -2.05
C SER A 312 -51.04 -5.56 -1.28
N LYS A 313 -50.15 -5.36 -0.30
CA LYS A 313 -50.19 -4.23 0.64
C LYS A 313 -49.54 -2.98 0.07
N ASP A 314 -50.21 -1.84 0.29
CA ASP A 314 -49.72 -0.50 -0.07
C ASP A 314 -48.87 0.14 1.06
N PRO A 315 -47.81 0.90 0.73
CA PRO A 315 -47.21 0.98 -0.61
C PRO A 315 -46.53 -0.35 -0.97
N LYS A 316 -46.78 -0.83 -2.19
CA LYS A 316 -46.06 -1.97 -2.77
C LYS A 316 -44.63 -1.58 -3.07
N SER A 317 -43.64 -2.41 -2.73
CA SER A 317 -42.27 -2.24 -3.21
C SER A 317 -42.28 -2.12 -4.73
N LEU A 318 -41.66 -1.06 -5.26
CA LEU A 318 -41.69 -0.71 -6.68
C LEU A 318 -40.48 0.20 -7.03
N PRO A 319 -39.23 -0.28 -6.90
CA PRO A 319 -38.09 0.49 -7.37
C PRO A 319 -38.05 0.61 -8.89
N MET A 320 -37.37 1.65 -9.37
CA MET A 320 -37.06 1.85 -10.78
C MET A 320 -35.55 1.72 -11.02
N ILE A 321 -35.12 0.73 -11.78
CA ILE A 321 -33.71 0.44 -12.03
C ILE A 321 -33.41 0.62 -13.51
N SER A 322 -32.33 1.34 -13.85
CA SER A 322 -31.82 1.43 -15.22
C SER A 322 -30.34 1.09 -15.28
N ASN A 323 -29.87 0.48 -16.37
CA ASN A 323 -28.46 0.18 -16.56
C ASN A 323 -27.88 -0.70 -15.43
N LEU A 324 -28.52 -1.84 -15.22
CA LEU A 324 -28.07 -2.93 -14.34
C LEU A 324 -27.30 -3.97 -15.17
N THR A 325 -26.13 -4.38 -14.70
CA THR A 325 -25.45 -5.62 -15.13
C THR A 325 -25.41 -6.57 -13.95
N ILE A 326 -25.93 -7.78 -14.10
CA ILE A 326 -25.74 -8.90 -13.17
C ILE A 326 -24.89 -9.97 -13.84
N VAL A 327 -23.83 -10.39 -13.15
CA VAL A 327 -23.02 -11.57 -13.44
C VAL A 327 -23.16 -12.54 -12.26
N GLY A 328 -24.04 -13.53 -12.40
CA GLY A 328 -24.20 -14.64 -11.43
C GLY A 328 -23.00 -15.58 -11.44
N ASN A 329 -22.82 -16.33 -10.35
CA ASN A 329 -21.66 -17.22 -10.18
C ASN A 329 -21.86 -18.61 -10.83
N ASN A 330 -21.30 -19.66 -10.21
CA ASN A 330 -21.34 -21.05 -10.64
C ASN A 330 -21.79 -22.02 -9.52
N PHE A 331 -22.51 -21.53 -8.51
CA PHE A 331 -23.06 -22.37 -7.46
C PHE A 331 -24.31 -23.12 -7.93
N ASN A 332 -24.36 -24.41 -7.59
CA ASN A 332 -25.38 -25.35 -8.04
C ASN A 332 -25.77 -26.24 -6.85
N GLY A 333 -26.57 -25.68 -5.94
CA GLY A 333 -26.88 -26.23 -4.61
C GLY A 333 -28.21 -26.98 -4.51
N GLU A 334 -28.87 -26.90 -3.34
CA GLU A 334 -30.33 -27.11 -3.24
C GLU A 334 -31.08 -25.80 -3.55
N ASP A 335 -30.47 -24.67 -3.19
CA ASP A 335 -30.68 -23.35 -3.75
C ASP A 335 -29.48 -23.07 -4.69
N ASP A 336 -29.74 -22.78 -5.97
CA ASP A 336 -28.72 -22.49 -7.00
C ASP A 336 -28.70 -21.01 -7.39
N ALA A 337 -27.59 -20.53 -7.95
CA ALA A 337 -27.40 -19.09 -8.09
C ALA A 337 -28.28 -18.46 -9.18
N GLU A 338 -29.12 -17.49 -8.82
CA GLU A 338 -30.14 -16.85 -9.65
C GLU A 338 -29.76 -15.41 -10.05
N GLY A 339 -30.41 -14.90 -11.08
CA GLY A 339 -30.23 -13.54 -11.58
C GLY A 339 -31.07 -12.54 -10.82
N ILE A 340 -32.39 -12.70 -10.91
CA ILE A 340 -33.40 -11.86 -10.25
C ILE A 340 -34.54 -12.79 -9.79
N TYR A 341 -34.85 -12.79 -8.51
CA TYR A 341 -36.08 -13.37 -7.97
C TYR A 341 -37.01 -12.26 -7.50
N LEU A 342 -38.24 -12.23 -8.01
CA LEU A 342 -39.28 -11.31 -7.54
C LEU A 342 -40.37 -12.12 -6.83
N ARG A 343 -40.65 -11.83 -5.57
CA ARG A 343 -41.63 -12.57 -4.75
C ARG A 343 -42.51 -11.64 -3.90
N GLU A 344 -43.38 -12.24 -3.09
CA GLU A 344 -44.24 -11.60 -2.09
C GLU A 344 -45.09 -10.40 -2.59
N GLY A 345 -45.41 -10.34 -3.88
CA GLY A 345 -46.17 -9.24 -4.47
C GLY A 345 -45.39 -7.94 -4.67
N THR A 346 -44.06 -8.02 -4.77
CA THR A 346 -43.16 -6.93 -5.18
C THR A 346 -43.43 -6.46 -6.62
N GLY A 347 -43.06 -5.23 -6.92
CA GLY A 347 -43.04 -4.62 -8.24
C GLY A 347 -41.62 -4.20 -8.64
N LEU A 348 -41.37 -4.02 -9.94
CA LEU A 348 -40.07 -3.58 -10.45
C LEU A 348 -40.22 -2.96 -11.83
N HIS A 349 -39.67 -1.77 -12.05
CA HIS A 349 -39.54 -1.16 -13.37
C HIS A 349 -38.06 -1.17 -13.80
N LEU A 350 -37.69 -2.12 -14.66
CA LEU A 350 -36.30 -2.38 -15.09
C LEU A 350 -36.07 -1.93 -16.55
N TYR A 351 -35.00 -1.16 -16.78
CA TYR A 351 -34.67 -0.59 -18.08
C TYR A 351 -33.20 -0.78 -18.46
N ASN A 352 -32.90 -1.01 -19.75
CA ASN A 352 -31.52 -1.01 -20.27
C ASN A 352 -30.58 -1.98 -19.52
N SER A 353 -31.00 -3.19 -19.18
CA SER A 353 -30.24 -4.08 -18.28
C SER A 353 -29.74 -5.36 -18.96
N VAL A 354 -28.75 -6.03 -18.36
CA VAL A 354 -28.29 -7.37 -18.76
C VAL A 354 -28.12 -8.28 -17.55
N ILE A 355 -28.66 -9.48 -17.63
CA ILE A 355 -28.50 -10.54 -16.61
C ILE A 355 -27.84 -11.73 -17.30
N THR A 356 -26.76 -12.25 -16.72
CA THR A 356 -25.94 -13.35 -17.26
C THR A 356 -25.22 -14.06 -16.11
N GLY A 357 -24.63 -15.23 -16.38
CA GLY A 357 -23.72 -15.92 -15.45
C GLY A 357 -23.02 -17.10 -16.13
N SER A 358 -22.55 -18.06 -15.33
CA SER A 358 -21.88 -19.27 -15.82
C SER A 358 -22.85 -20.32 -16.40
N ASP A 359 -22.28 -21.41 -16.95
CA ASP A 359 -23.05 -22.58 -17.41
C ASP A 359 -23.63 -23.39 -16.22
N GLU A 360 -23.20 -23.11 -14.98
CA GLU A 360 -23.62 -23.77 -13.73
C GLU A 360 -24.61 -22.95 -12.88
N MET A 361 -24.85 -21.69 -13.26
CA MET A 361 -25.91 -20.82 -12.71
C MET A 361 -27.31 -21.46 -12.87
N GLY A 362 -28.27 -21.06 -12.04
CA GLY A 362 -29.72 -21.22 -12.26
C GLY A 362 -30.26 -20.22 -13.30
N GLU A 363 -31.42 -19.62 -13.06
CA GLU A 363 -32.06 -18.73 -14.04
C GLU A 363 -31.79 -17.24 -13.88
N CYS A 364 -31.89 -16.54 -15.01
CA CYS A 364 -31.82 -15.08 -15.09
C CYS A 364 -33.04 -14.36 -14.49
N LEU A 365 -34.20 -15.05 -14.37
CA LEU A 365 -35.42 -14.49 -13.79
C LEU A 365 -36.39 -15.59 -13.28
N GLU A 366 -36.68 -15.57 -11.98
CA GLU A 366 -37.89 -16.19 -11.41
C GLU A 366 -38.91 -15.12 -11.00
N LEU A 367 -40.20 -15.43 -11.16
CA LEU A 367 -41.28 -14.80 -10.39
C LEU A 367 -41.90 -15.84 -9.47
N GLU A 368 -42.23 -15.46 -8.24
CA GLU A 368 -42.94 -16.34 -7.31
C GLU A 368 -44.32 -16.76 -7.86
N GLY A 369 -44.63 -18.05 -7.72
CA GLY A 369 -45.95 -18.62 -7.95
C GLY A 369 -46.96 -18.29 -6.84
N ILE A 370 -47.76 -19.28 -6.44
CA ILE A 370 -48.57 -19.21 -5.22
C ILE A 370 -47.75 -19.79 -4.06
N ALA A 371 -47.37 -18.93 -3.12
CA ALA A 371 -46.66 -19.28 -1.89
C ALA A 371 -47.29 -20.49 -1.17
N LEU A 372 -46.46 -21.45 -0.73
CA LEU A 372 -46.88 -22.67 -0.03
C LEU A 372 -46.25 -22.75 1.37
N ALA A 373 -46.97 -23.31 2.32
CA ALA A 373 -46.43 -23.73 3.62
C ALA A 373 -45.70 -25.08 3.52
N ASP A 374 -44.94 -25.46 4.56
CA ASP A 374 -44.19 -26.73 4.69
C ASP A 374 -45.02 -28.00 4.40
N ASP A 375 -46.34 -27.94 4.62
CA ASP A 375 -47.27 -29.07 4.39
C ASP A 375 -47.86 -29.10 2.96
N GLY A 376 -47.43 -28.18 2.10
CA GLY A 376 -47.88 -28.01 0.72
C GLY A 376 -49.22 -27.28 0.59
N THR A 377 -49.75 -26.66 1.66
CA THR A 377 -50.95 -25.83 1.56
C THR A 377 -50.64 -24.41 1.09
N ALA A 378 -51.48 -23.88 0.19
CA ALA A 378 -51.33 -22.53 -0.32
C ALA A 378 -51.61 -21.48 0.77
N LEU A 379 -50.65 -20.57 0.98
CA LEU A 379 -50.78 -19.45 1.91
C LEU A 379 -51.75 -18.39 1.39
N PHE A 380 -51.76 -18.17 0.07
CA PHE A 380 -52.60 -17.21 -0.63
C PHE A 380 -53.50 -17.90 -1.67
N SER A 381 -54.59 -17.22 -2.07
CA SER A 381 -55.55 -17.76 -3.05
C SER A 381 -55.18 -17.51 -4.51
N ASP A 382 -54.16 -16.68 -4.74
CA ASP A 382 -53.68 -16.20 -6.04
C ASP A 382 -52.23 -15.68 -5.86
N SER A 383 -51.50 -15.46 -6.95
CA SER A 383 -50.15 -14.88 -6.92
C SER A 383 -50.18 -13.38 -7.22
N GLU A 384 -49.84 -12.56 -6.23
CA GLU A 384 -49.81 -11.11 -6.40
C GLU A 384 -48.65 -10.67 -7.30
N THR A 385 -47.51 -11.36 -7.25
CA THR A 385 -46.36 -11.16 -8.14
C THR A 385 -46.75 -11.37 -9.60
N VAL A 386 -47.51 -12.44 -9.90
CA VAL A 386 -48.06 -12.67 -11.25
C VAL A 386 -49.10 -11.62 -11.63
N ASN A 387 -49.94 -11.14 -10.70
CA ASN A 387 -50.88 -10.06 -10.98
C ASN A 387 -50.16 -8.75 -11.34
N ASN A 388 -49.11 -8.37 -10.59
CA ASN A 388 -48.25 -7.22 -10.88
C ASN A 388 -47.57 -7.33 -12.27
N ALA A 389 -47.14 -8.52 -12.68
CA ALA A 389 -46.58 -8.76 -14.01
C ALA A 389 -47.63 -8.65 -15.13
N ASN A 390 -48.90 -8.95 -14.86
CA ASN A 390 -49.98 -8.85 -15.83
C ASN A 390 -50.57 -7.43 -15.99
N ASP A 391 -50.43 -6.55 -14.99
CA ASP A 391 -50.94 -5.17 -15.06
C ASP A 391 -49.89 -4.09 -15.38
N GLY A 392 -48.61 -4.43 -15.30
CA GLY A 392 -47.48 -3.52 -15.60
C GLY A 392 -46.83 -2.90 -14.35
N THR A 393 -47.19 -3.37 -13.15
CA THR A 393 -46.47 -3.08 -11.90
C THR A 393 -45.09 -3.75 -11.88
N ILE A 394 -44.93 -4.91 -12.52
CA ILE A 394 -43.61 -5.39 -12.99
C ILE A 394 -43.51 -5.10 -14.49
N LEU A 395 -42.41 -4.45 -14.89
CA LEU A 395 -42.14 -4.00 -16.26
C LEU A 395 -40.64 -4.14 -16.56
N MET A 396 -40.30 -4.71 -17.71
CA MET A 396 -38.92 -4.82 -18.19
C MET A 396 -38.83 -4.34 -19.64
N GLN A 397 -37.91 -3.42 -19.95
CA GLN A 397 -37.74 -2.90 -21.31
C GLN A 397 -36.26 -2.68 -21.67
N ASN A 398 -35.89 -2.97 -22.93
CA ASN A 398 -34.50 -2.93 -23.40
C ASN A 398 -33.55 -3.80 -22.55
N THR A 399 -34.10 -4.87 -21.95
CA THR A 399 -33.37 -5.81 -21.07
C THR A 399 -32.93 -7.04 -21.86
N PHE A 400 -31.76 -7.57 -21.51
CA PHE A 400 -31.14 -8.76 -22.08
C PHE A 400 -31.09 -9.87 -21.04
N MET A 401 -31.75 -11.00 -21.32
CA MET A 401 -31.54 -12.25 -20.58
C MET A 401 -30.53 -13.11 -21.33
N SER A 402 -29.45 -13.48 -20.64
CA SER A 402 -28.23 -14.01 -21.24
C SER A 402 -27.60 -15.17 -20.45
N CYS A 403 -28.38 -15.91 -19.67
CA CYS A 403 -27.91 -17.10 -18.95
C CYS A 403 -27.44 -18.17 -19.95
N THR A 404 -26.21 -18.65 -19.74
CA THR A 404 -25.42 -19.39 -20.75
C THR A 404 -25.73 -20.88 -20.77
N ASN A 405 -26.16 -21.43 -19.63
CA ASN A 405 -26.87 -22.71 -19.48
C ASN A 405 -28.09 -22.87 -20.43
N GLY A 406 -28.72 -21.76 -20.83
CA GLY A 406 -29.94 -21.68 -21.64
C GLY A 406 -31.23 -21.52 -20.82
N GLU A 407 -31.18 -21.67 -19.50
CA GLU A 407 -32.35 -21.66 -18.59
C GLU A 407 -32.63 -20.22 -18.13
N ASN A 408 -33.13 -19.38 -19.04
CA ASN A 408 -33.26 -17.95 -18.79
C ASN A 408 -34.46 -17.55 -17.90
N PHE A 409 -35.38 -18.47 -17.60
CA PHE A 409 -36.63 -18.18 -16.89
C PHE A 409 -37.20 -19.39 -16.12
N LYS A 410 -37.71 -19.16 -14.91
CA LYS A 410 -38.46 -20.13 -14.10
C LYS A 410 -39.91 -19.69 -13.97
N ASP A 411 -40.79 -20.39 -14.69
CA ASP A 411 -42.20 -20.02 -14.77
C ASP A 411 -42.91 -20.13 -13.39
N PRO A 412 -43.62 -19.08 -12.92
CA PRO A 412 -44.41 -19.09 -11.69
C PRO A 412 -45.52 -20.15 -11.74
N LYS A 413 -45.67 -20.93 -10.66
CA LYS A 413 -46.61 -22.06 -10.60
C LYS A 413 -47.72 -21.85 -9.56
N GLY A 414 -48.93 -22.28 -9.89
CA GLY A 414 -50.03 -22.42 -8.94
C GLY A 414 -49.83 -23.63 -8.04
N ALA A 415 -50.61 -23.71 -6.95
CA ALA A 415 -50.53 -24.79 -5.95
C ALA A 415 -50.91 -26.20 -6.48
N ASP A 416 -51.32 -26.34 -7.74
CA ASP A 416 -51.50 -27.63 -8.44
C ASP A 416 -50.35 -27.96 -9.42
N GLY A 417 -49.30 -27.12 -9.47
CA GLY A 417 -48.17 -27.23 -10.38
C GLY A 417 -48.42 -26.67 -11.79
N SER A 418 -49.56 -26.01 -12.05
CA SER A 418 -49.81 -25.36 -13.33
C SER A 418 -49.05 -24.03 -13.46
N VAL A 419 -48.48 -23.76 -14.64
CA VAL A 419 -47.84 -22.47 -14.96
C VAL A 419 -48.90 -21.37 -15.02
N LEU A 420 -48.69 -20.29 -14.25
CA LEU A 420 -49.57 -19.13 -14.17
C LEU A 420 -49.26 -18.09 -15.26
N LEU A 421 -47.97 -17.89 -15.54
CA LEU A 421 -47.45 -16.97 -16.54
C LEU A 421 -46.22 -17.61 -17.20
N ALA A 422 -46.18 -17.62 -18.53
CA ALA A 422 -45.01 -18.07 -19.28
C ALA A 422 -44.04 -16.89 -19.47
N LEU A 423 -42.97 -16.85 -18.67
CA LEU A 423 -42.11 -15.67 -18.55
C LEU A 423 -41.40 -15.30 -19.85
N GLU A 424 -40.89 -16.27 -20.61
CA GLU A 424 -40.24 -16.03 -21.91
C GLU A 424 -41.17 -15.24 -22.85
N GLY A 425 -42.44 -15.63 -22.91
CA GLY A 425 -43.46 -15.00 -23.75
C GLY A 425 -43.97 -13.65 -23.22
N TRP A 426 -43.97 -13.45 -21.90
CA TRP A 426 -44.27 -12.17 -21.26
C TRP A 426 -43.14 -11.16 -21.43
N PHE A 427 -41.90 -11.60 -21.27
CA PHE A 427 -40.68 -10.80 -21.40
C PHE A 427 -40.46 -10.34 -22.85
N THR A 428 -40.56 -11.25 -23.82
CA THR A 428 -40.38 -10.95 -25.26
C THR A 428 -41.55 -10.19 -25.90
N ALA A 429 -42.70 -10.08 -25.20
CA ALA A 429 -43.80 -9.22 -25.62
C ALA A 429 -43.58 -7.73 -25.29
N GLN A 430 -42.62 -7.41 -24.41
CA GLN A 430 -42.30 -6.05 -23.99
C GLN A 430 -41.26 -5.38 -24.90
N SER A 431 -41.14 -4.06 -24.81
CA SER A 431 -40.36 -3.27 -25.77
C SER A 431 -38.85 -3.46 -25.61
N GLY A 432 -38.15 -3.76 -26.71
CA GLY A 432 -36.69 -3.78 -26.77
C GLY A 432 -36.02 -4.99 -26.11
N ASN A 433 -36.77 -5.90 -25.47
CA ASN A 433 -36.22 -7.04 -24.76
C ASN A 433 -35.63 -8.11 -25.69
N VAL A 434 -34.55 -8.75 -25.24
CA VAL A 434 -33.77 -9.74 -26.01
C VAL A 434 -33.42 -10.93 -25.13
N ILE A 435 -33.47 -12.13 -25.71
CA ILE A 435 -32.88 -13.35 -25.14
C ILE A 435 -31.70 -13.73 -26.04
N ASN A 436 -30.52 -13.93 -25.46
CA ASN A 436 -29.29 -14.11 -26.24
C ASN A 436 -28.20 -14.81 -25.41
N ASP A 437 -27.69 -15.95 -25.88
CA ASP A 437 -26.70 -16.76 -25.15
C ASP A 437 -25.28 -16.14 -25.05
N LYS A 438 -25.04 -14.98 -25.69
CA LYS A 438 -23.73 -14.31 -25.76
C LYS A 438 -23.87 -12.78 -25.63
N PRO A 439 -23.90 -12.20 -24.42
CA PRO A 439 -23.95 -10.75 -24.21
C PRO A 439 -22.66 -10.02 -24.63
N MET A 440 -21.58 -10.78 -24.88
CA MET A 440 -20.26 -10.26 -25.27
C MET A 440 -19.73 -9.22 -24.27
N LEU A 441 -19.60 -9.66 -23.01
CA LEU A 441 -18.86 -8.94 -21.98
C LEU A 441 -17.39 -9.37 -21.98
N GLY A 442 -16.51 -8.50 -21.52
CA GLY A 442 -15.10 -8.76 -21.24
C GLY A 442 -14.89 -9.34 -19.84
N VAL A 443 -13.62 -9.56 -19.47
CA VAL A 443 -13.24 -10.16 -18.17
C VAL A 443 -13.51 -9.25 -16.95
N ASN A 444 -13.80 -7.97 -17.19
CA ASN A 444 -14.26 -6.97 -16.22
C ASN A 444 -15.79 -6.72 -16.30
N GLY A 445 -16.55 -7.56 -17.02
CA GLY A 445 -17.99 -7.39 -17.22
C GLY A 445 -18.40 -6.22 -18.12
N GLN A 446 -17.45 -5.53 -18.76
CA GLN A 446 -17.71 -4.42 -19.69
C GLN A 446 -18.06 -4.94 -21.10
N PRO A 447 -19.01 -4.37 -21.84
CA PRO A 447 -19.30 -4.80 -23.22
C PRO A 447 -18.09 -4.65 -24.15
N ILE A 448 -17.70 -5.72 -24.85
CA ILE A 448 -16.60 -5.66 -25.84
C ILE A 448 -17.10 -5.16 -27.20
N ALA A 449 -16.18 -4.64 -28.02
CA ALA A 449 -16.46 -4.08 -29.34
C ALA A 449 -17.33 -5.01 -30.23
N GLY A 450 -18.53 -4.54 -30.57
CA GLY A 450 -19.53 -5.30 -31.34
C GLY A 450 -20.52 -6.11 -30.49
N SER A 451 -20.51 -5.94 -29.16
CA SER A 451 -21.55 -6.47 -28.27
C SER A 451 -22.95 -5.97 -28.67
N PRO A 452 -23.99 -6.83 -28.59
CA PRO A 452 -25.37 -6.44 -28.88
C PRO A 452 -25.98 -5.48 -27.84
N LEU A 453 -25.30 -5.22 -26.72
CA LEU A 453 -25.72 -4.26 -25.69
C LEU A 453 -25.46 -2.80 -26.11
N LEU A 454 -24.50 -2.58 -27.01
CA LEU A 454 -24.09 -1.25 -27.49
C LEU A 454 -25.07 -0.74 -28.54
N GLY A 455 -25.65 0.44 -28.34
CA GLY A 455 -26.70 0.99 -29.21
C GLY A 455 -28.10 0.38 -28.98
N ALA A 456 -28.29 -0.40 -27.90
CA ALA A 456 -29.55 -1.06 -27.56
C ALA A 456 -30.35 -0.38 -26.43
N GLY A 457 -29.81 0.62 -25.76
CA GLY A 457 -30.49 1.35 -24.68
C GLY A 457 -31.57 2.31 -25.18
N GLN A 458 -32.56 2.59 -24.32
CA GLN A 458 -33.54 3.68 -24.50
C GLN A 458 -33.24 4.88 -23.59
N ASP A 459 -33.76 6.04 -23.96
CA ASP A 459 -33.59 7.32 -23.27
C ASP A 459 -34.52 7.46 -22.06
N VAL A 460 -34.31 6.62 -21.03
CA VAL A 460 -35.12 6.53 -19.79
C VAL A 460 -35.30 7.89 -19.12
N ALA A 461 -34.27 8.74 -19.17
CA ALA A 461 -34.27 10.12 -18.69
C ALA A 461 -35.42 10.99 -19.23
N ASN A 462 -35.78 10.78 -20.51
CA ASN A 462 -36.80 11.56 -21.21
C ASN A 462 -38.09 10.76 -21.49
N THR A 463 -38.07 9.42 -21.37
CA THR A 463 -39.26 8.56 -21.57
C THR A 463 -39.96 8.15 -20.26
N VAL A 464 -39.23 8.08 -19.14
CA VAL A 464 -39.74 7.58 -17.85
C VAL A 464 -39.60 8.64 -16.76
N ASP A 465 -38.37 8.99 -16.35
CA ASP A 465 -38.13 9.87 -15.19
C ASP A 465 -36.76 10.57 -15.26
N ALA A 466 -36.72 11.85 -14.91
CA ALA A 466 -35.55 12.71 -15.04
C ALA A 466 -34.47 12.52 -13.96
N PHE A 467 -34.60 11.52 -13.08
CA PHE A 467 -33.49 11.02 -12.25
C PHE A 467 -32.42 10.34 -13.11
N PHE A 468 -32.83 9.62 -14.16
CA PHE A 468 -31.93 8.85 -15.00
C PHE A 468 -31.16 9.75 -15.97
N ASP A 469 -29.93 9.35 -16.31
CA ASP A 469 -29.12 9.96 -17.37
C ASP A 469 -29.40 9.30 -18.72
N THR A 470 -29.36 10.09 -19.81
CA THR A 470 -29.55 9.60 -21.18
C THR A 470 -28.37 8.76 -21.64
N VAL A 471 -28.64 7.50 -22.02
CA VAL A 471 -27.67 6.56 -22.61
C VAL A 471 -28.28 5.81 -23.79
N ASP A 472 -27.44 5.19 -24.62
CA ASP A 472 -27.83 4.35 -25.76
C ASP A 472 -27.37 2.89 -25.63
N PHE A 473 -26.89 2.45 -24.46
CA PHE A 473 -26.46 1.08 -24.19
C PHE A 473 -27.29 0.40 -23.09
N ALA A 474 -27.28 -0.94 -23.09
CA ALA A 474 -27.79 -1.78 -22.01
C ALA A 474 -26.64 -2.33 -21.13
N GLY A 475 -26.95 -2.63 -19.87
CA GLY A 475 -25.96 -2.91 -18.83
C GLY A 475 -25.43 -1.64 -18.15
N ALA A 476 -24.61 -1.82 -17.12
CA ALA A 476 -24.06 -0.76 -16.28
C ALA A 476 -22.91 0.04 -16.92
N LEU A 477 -22.33 -0.47 -18.00
CA LEU A 477 -21.07 -0.01 -18.60
C LEU A 477 -21.20 0.09 -20.12
N ASN A 478 -20.47 1.03 -20.74
CA ASN A 478 -20.26 1.08 -22.19
C ASN A 478 -18.85 0.58 -22.56
N ASP A 479 -18.49 0.55 -23.84
CA ASP A 479 -17.21 0.03 -24.36
C ASP A 479 -16.03 1.01 -24.29
N SER A 480 -16.18 2.16 -23.62
CA SER A 480 -15.21 3.26 -23.66
C SER A 480 -14.99 4.05 -22.36
N ASP A 481 -15.88 3.91 -21.37
CA ASP A 481 -15.81 4.58 -20.06
C ASP A 481 -16.23 3.60 -18.96
N ASP A 482 -15.27 3.17 -18.14
CA ASP A 482 -15.49 2.32 -16.97
C ASP A 482 -15.42 3.19 -15.71
N TRP A 483 -16.60 3.65 -15.27
CA TRP A 483 -16.75 4.58 -14.15
C TRP A 483 -16.30 3.99 -12.80
N ARG A 484 -15.99 2.68 -12.72
CA ARG A 484 -15.45 2.01 -11.53
C ARG A 484 -13.95 2.24 -11.35
N GLU A 485 -13.23 2.53 -12.44
CA GLU A 485 -11.75 2.65 -12.42
C GLU A 485 -11.25 3.68 -11.40
N GLY A 486 -10.14 3.38 -10.73
CA GLY A 486 -9.39 4.30 -9.86
C GLY A 486 -9.93 4.51 -8.45
N TRP A 487 -11.22 4.23 -8.18
CA TRP A 487 -11.80 4.40 -6.84
C TRP A 487 -12.32 3.10 -6.23
N ALA A 488 -12.85 2.17 -7.03
CA ALA A 488 -13.37 0.89 -6.54
C ALA A 488 -12.24 -0.15 -6.37
N PHE A 489 -12.36 -0.97 -5.33
CA PHE A 489 -11.54 -2.15 -5.10
C PHE A 489 -11.74 -3.17 -6.23
N GLY A 490 -10.64 -3.76 -6.70
CA GLY A 490 -10.59 -4.55 -7.94
C GLY A 490 -10.44 -3.71 -9.22
N TYR A 491 -10.73 -2.40 -9.17
CA TYR A 491 -10.70 -1.50 -10.33
C TYR A 491 -9.64 -0.39 -10.20
N GLY A 492 -8.69 -0.53 -9.28
CA GLY A 492 -7.56 0.39 -9.11
C GLY A 492 -7.71 1.44 -8.00
N GLY A 493 -8.79 1.39 -7.21
CA GLY A 493 -8.93 2.11 -5.95
C GLY A 493 -9.28 1.18 -4.79
N GLY A 494 -9.88 1.70 -3.72
CA GLY A 494 -10.46 0.92 -2.61
C GLY A 494 -9.48 0.08 -1.77
N ILE A 495 -8.17 0.18 -2.02
CA ILE A 495 -7.11 -0.48 -1.26
C ILE A 495 -6.73 0.43 -0.10
N VAL A 496 -6.60 -0.13 1.11
CA VAL A 496 -6.02 0.61 2.25
C VAL A 496 -4.55 0.86 1.96
N THR A 497 -4.24 2.08 1.58
CA THR A 497 -2.90 2.55 1.24
C THR A 497 -2.45 3.64 2.20
N ALA A 498 -1.19 4.05 2.13
CA ALA A 498 -0.83 5.37 2.61
C ALA A 498 -1.56 6.42 1.73
N PRO A 499 -2.23 7.42 2.32
CA PRO A 499 -2.91 8.47 1.55
C PRO A 499 -1.89 9.25 0.71
N GLU A 500 -2.35 9.91 -0.36
CA GLU A 500 -1.46 10.79 -1.12
C GLU A 500 -0.97 11.96 -0.24
N ALA A 501 0.32 12.27 -0.36
CA ALA A 501 1.01 13.10 0.61
C ALA A 501 0.62 14.58 0.55
N VAL A 502 0.64 15.22 1.73
CA VAL A 502 0.25 16.62 1.91
C VAL A 502 1.11 17.55 1.05
N ALA A 503 0.45 18.38 0.24
CA ALA A 503 1.10 19.31 -0.68
C ALA A 503 1.85 20.45 0.05
N GLY A 504 3.13 20.23 0.34
CA GLY A 504 4.02 21.22 0.92
C GLY A 504 5.21 20.60 1.66
N CYS A 505 6.18 21.42 2.03
CA CYS A 505 7.34 20.96 2.79
C CYS A 505 6.99 20.68 4.26
N PRO A 506 7.32 19.50 4.82
CA PRO A 506 7.00 19.15 6.20
C PRO A 506 7.80 19.97 7.22
N THR A 507 7.24 20.13 8.41
CA THR A 507 7.87 20.81 9.54
C THR A 507 9.25 20.22 9.84
N GLY A 508 10.27 21.06 9.89
CA GLY A 508 11.68 20.66 10.01
C GLY A 508 12.49 20.82 8.73
N THR A 509 11.82 21.03 7.58
CA THR A 509 12.46 21.34 6.28
C THR A 509 12.15 22.77 5.82
N ALA A 510 12.90 23.29 4.84
CA ALA A 510 12.70 24.63 4.27
C ALA A 510 12.39 24.57 2.76
N SER A 511 11.32 25.24 2.31
CA SER A 511 11.00 25.26 0.88
C SER A 511 12.00 26.09 0.08
N ILE A 512 12.58 25.47 -0.97
CA ILE A 512 13.52 26.10 -1.90
C ILE A 512 12.98 26.07 -3.34
N SER A 513 13.78 26.48 -4.32
CA SER A 513 13.40 26.37 -5.73
C SER A 513 13.37 24.89 -6.17
N PRO A 514 12.39 24.47 -6.99
CA PRO A 514 12.32 23.11 -7.53
C PRO A 514 13.62 22.63 -8.18
N GLY A 515 14.11 21.45 -7.79
CA GLY A 515 15.36 20.87 -8.32
C GLY A 515 15.23 20.40 -9.77
N ASP A 516 14.09 19.81 -10.10
CA ASP A 516 13.64 19.42 -11.45
C ASP A 516 13.03 20.58 -12.26
N GLY A 517 12.81 21.73 -11.61
CA GLY A 517 12.09 22.88 -12.16
C GLY A 517 10.56 22.85 -12.01
N THR A 518 9.97 21.80 -11.40
CA THR A 518 8.51 21.61 -11.29
C THR A 518 8.00 21.14 -9.93
N THR A 519 8.69 20.22 -9.27
CA THR A 519 8.24 19.54 -8.04
C THR A 519 8.65 20.32 -6.78
N THR A 520 7.77 20.36 -5.78
CA THR A 520 8.05 20.99 -4.49
C THR A 520 9.35 20.43 -3.90
N THR A 521 10.32 21.30 -3.64
CA THR A 521 11.64 20.89 -3.14
C THR A 521 11.91 21.48 -1.76
N CYS A 522 12.34 20.62 -0.85
CA CYS A 522 12.44 20.88 0.59
C CYS A 522 13.88 20.62 1.07
N GLU A 523 14.56 21.68 1.49
CA GLU A 523 15.92 21.67 2.01
C GLU A 523 15.97 21.07 3.42
N ILE A 524 16.95 20.19 3.64
CA ILE A 524 17.31 19.59 4.92
C ILE A 524 18.77 19.93 5.19
N SER A 525 19.09 20.46 6.38
CA SER A 525 20.43 20.94 6.70
C SER A 525 20.79 20.71 8.17
N GLY A 526 22.04 20.34 8.46
CA GLY A 526 22.54 20.21 9.83
C GLY A 526 21.93 19.04 10.60
N ARG A 527 21.66 19.22 11.90
CA ARG A 527 21.23 18.12 12.80
C ARG A 527 19.73 18.14 13.07
N ILE A 528 19.08 17.04 12.71
CA ILE A 528 17.67 16.71 12.99
C ILE A 528 17.61 16.17 14.43
N THR A 529 17.11 16.98 15.37
CA THR A 529 17.07 16.66 16.82
C THR A 529 15.67 16.30 17.34
N ALA A 530 14.78 15.90 16.44
CA ALA A 530 13.41 15.45 16.68
C ALA A 530 12.95 14.66 15.46
N ASP A 531 11.96 13.77 15.62
CA ASP A 531 11.48 12.93 14.53
C ASP A 531 11.01 13.76 13.32
N LEU A 532 11.38 13.32 12.11
CA LEU A 532 11.10 14.00 10.85
C LEU A 532 10.58 12.98 9.84
N THR A 533 9.41 13.24 9.26
CA THR A 533 8.87 12.48 8.13
C THR A 533 9.10 13.23 6.83
N LEU A 534 9.77 12.58 5.88
CA LEU A 534 9.86 13.02 4.49
C LEU A 534 8.67 12.40 3.74
N THR A 535 7.74 13.25 3.31
CA THR A 535 6.48 12.83 2.72
C THR A 535 6.59 12.70 1.19
N ALA A 536 5.79 11.81 0.60
CA ALA A 536 5.77 11.60 -0.85
C ALA A 536 5.40 12.89 -1.63
N GLY A 537 5.60 12.88 -2.96
CA GLY A 537 5.28 14.02 -3.82
C GLY A 537 6.20 15.26 -3.68
N ASN A 538 7.11 15.25 -2.71
CA ASN A 538 8.18 16.24 -2.53
C ASN A 538 9.55 15.67 -2.94
N LEU A 539 10.44 16.55 -3.39
CA LEU A 539 11.88 16.30 -3.48
C LEU A 539 12.58 16.84 -2.23
N TYR A 540 13.60 16.15 -1.73
CA TYR A 540 14.36 16.60 -0.56
C TYR A 540 15.82 16.87 -0.89
N ALA A 541 16.27 18.10 -0.68
CA ALA A 541 17.63 18.53 -0.97
C ALA A 541 18.46 18.57 0.32
N LEU A 542 19.54 17.80 0.38
CA LEU A 542 20.53 17.93 1.46
C LEU A 542 21.38 19.20 1.23
N ASP A 543 21.73 19.91 2.30
CA ASP A 543 22.71 21.01 2.29
C ASP A 543 23.80 20.77 3.34
N GLY A 544 25.01 20.43 2.86
CA GLY A 544 26.13 19.98 3.68
C GLY A 544 25.88 18.62 4.34
N ALA A 545 26.58 18.39 5.45
CA ALA A 545 26.40 17.21 6.27
C ALA A 545 25.08 17.27 7.04
N VAL A 546 24.17 16.33 6.77
CA VAL A 546 22.91 16.19 7.50
C VAL A 546 23.02 15.03 8.48
N PHE A 547 22.64 15.26 9.73
CA PHE A 547 22.70 14.26 10.81
C PHE A 547 21.32 13.99 11.39
N VAL A 548 20.90 12.73 11.43
CA VAL A 548 19.75 12.25 12.21
C VAL A 548 20.23 11.97 13.64
N GLY A 549 19.73 12.77 14.58
CA GLY A 549 20.09 12.76 15.99
C GLY A 549 21.53 13.19 16.30
N GLY A 550 21.88 13.18 17.58
CA GLY A 550 23.26 13.28 18.08
C GLY A 550 23.81 11.92 18.51
N ASP A 551 25.11 11.86 18.85
CA ASP A 551 25.68 10.66 19.45
C ASP A 551 25.09 10.45 20.85
N LYS A 552 24.17 9.47 20.99
CA LYS A 552 23.50 9.10 22.26
C LYS A 552 22.81 10.27 22.97
N THR A 553 22.44 11.27 22.20
CA THR A 553 21.90 12.57 22.64
C THR A 553 20.99 13.11 21.54
N ASP A 554 19.90 13.76 21.91
CA ASP A 554 18.96 14.40 20.96
C ASP A 554 18.53 13.47 19.80
N SER A 555 18.37 12.17 20.09
CA SER A 555 18.04 11.10 19.14
C SER A 555 16.75 11.38 18.36
N ALA A 556 16.72 10.96 17.10
CA ALA A 556 15.59 11.16 16.20
C ALA A 556 15.37 9.99 15.24
N THR A 557 14.16 9.90 14.71
CA THR A 557 13.75 9.00 13.61
C THR A 557 13.56 9.82 12.34
N LEU A 558 14.27 9.47 11.27
CA LEU A 558 13.99 9.97 9.92
C LEU A 558 13.12 8.95 9.19
N THR A 559 11.81 9.18 9.17
CA THR A 559 10.87 8.37 8.39
C THR A 559 10.83 8.87 6.96
N ILE A 560 10.85 7.98 5.96
CA ILE A 560 10.82 8.34 4.54
C ILE A 560 9.74 7.51 3.85
N GLU A 561 8.75 8.20 3.26
CA GLU A 561 7.62 7.55 2.59
C GLU A 561 7.99 6.92 1.24
N PRO A 562 7.24 5.91 0.75
CA PRO A 562 7.51 5.27 -0.54
C PRO A 562 7.59 6.25 -1.72
N GLY A 563 8.60 6.08 -2.57
CA GLY A 563 8.81 6.89 -3.78
C GLY A 563 9.41 8.28 -3.54
N VAL A 564 9.74 8.64 -2.30
CA VAL A 564 10.47 9.88 -2.01
C VAL A 564 11.87 9.86 -2.64
N THR A 565 12.27 11.00 -3.21
CA THR A 565 13.64 11.23 -3.68
C THR A 565 14.34 12.26 -2.81
N VAL A 566 15.45 11.84 -2.19
CA VAL A 566 16.40 12.67 -1.46
C VAL A 566 17.63 12.85 -2.35
N TYR A 567 18.23 14.04 -2.39
CA TYR A 567 19.42 14.27 -3.21
C TYR A 567 20.45 15.22 -2.57
N GLY A 568 21.73 14.96 -2.85
CA GLY A 568 22.81 15.89 -2.56
C GLY A 568 22.76 17.08 -3.53
N ARG A 569 22.60 18.30 -3.02
CA ARG A 569 22.56 19.53 -3.83
C ARG A 569 23.94 19.90 -4.40
N ASN A 570 24.99 19.48 -3.72
CA ASN A 570 26.39 19.64 -4.05
C ASN A 570 27.14 18.34 -3.72
N GLY A 571 28.34 18.20 -4.28
CA GLY A 571 29.25 17.09 -3.97
C GLY A 571 29.46 16.81 -2.47
N LYS A 572 29.56 17.86 -1.65
CA LYS A 572 29.87 17.74 -0.21
C LYS A 572 28.68 17.41 0.69
N ASP A 573 27.53 17.10 0.12
CA ASP A 573 26.30 16.89 0.86
C ASP A 573 26.08 15.38 1.06
N TYR A 574 25.74 14.96 2.28
CA TYR A 574 25.59 13.55 2.67
C TYR A 574 24.71 13.40 3.91
N LEU A 575 24.20 12.18 4.15
CA LEU A 575 23.28 11.88 5.26
C LEU A 575 23.92 10.88 6.24
N VAL A 576 23.93 11.24 7.53
CA VAL A 576 24.44 10.41 8.63
C VAL A 576 23.32 10.10 9.61
N VAL A 577 23.09 8.82 9.94
CA VAL A 577 22.22 8.38 11.03
C VAL A 577 23.09 8.06 12.24
N GLY A 578 22.96 8.83 13.32
CA GLY A 578 23.77 8.66 14.53
C GLY A 578 23.33 7.49 15.42
N ARG A 579 24.20 7.09 16.35
CA ARG A 579 23.86 6.07 17.36
C ARG A 579 22.66 6.47 18.20
N ASP A 580 21.88 5.48 18.59
CA ASP A 580 20.58 5.63 19.27
C ASP A 580 19.52 6.39 18.43
N SER A 581 19.77 6.64 17.14
CA SER A 581 18.85 7.28 16.17
C SER A 581 18.51 6.32 15.03
N LYS A 582 17.51 6.66 14.20
CA LYS A 582 16.92 5.74 13.22
C LYS A 582 16.65 6.37 11.86
N ILE A 583 16.68 5.54 10.82
CA ILE A 583 16.06 5.80 9.52
C ILE A 583 15.01 4.72 9.25
N GLU A 584 13.78 5.10 8.90
CA GLU A 584 12.71 4.16 8.54
C GLU A 584 12.28 4.48 7.10
N ALA A 585 13.06 3.96 6.15
CA ALA A 585 12.88 4.14 4.71
C ALA A 585 12.24 2.88 4.11
N ASN A 586 10.90 2.83 4.15
CA ASN A 586 10.10 1.69 3.71
C ASN A 586 9.52 1.93 2.31
N GLY A 587 10.35 1.86 1.28
CA GLY A 587 9.91 1.87 -0.11
C GLY A 587 9.15 0.60 -0.50
N THR A 588 8.60 0.61 -1.71
CA THR A 588 8.00 -0.57 -2.36
C THR A 588 8.63 -0.81 -3.74
N LYS A 589 8.38 -1.97 -4.34
CA LYS A 589 8.85 -2.26 -5.71
C LYS A 589 8.41 -1.21 -6.74
N ASP A 590 7.18 -0.73 -6.63
CA ASP A 590 6.59 0.24 -7.57
C ASP A 590 6.83 1.70 -7.16
N LYS A 591 7.20 1.94 -5.89
CA LYS A 591 7.58 3.25 -5.32
C LYS A 591 8.87 3.11 -4.48
N PRO A 592 10.04 2.85 -5.09
CA PRO A 592 11.31 2.73 -4.38
C PRO A 592 11.81 4.10 -3.92
N ILE A 593 12.41 4.16 -2.73
CA ILE A 593 13.03 5.38 -2.18
C ILE A 593 14.39 5.59 -2.85
N SER A 594 14.72 6.82 -3.22
CA SER A 594 15.93 7.13 -3.99
C SER A 594 16.77 8.19 -3.29
N PHE A 595 18.04 7.89 -3.04
CA PHE A 595 19.09 8.83 -2.65
C PHE A 595 20.00 9.05 -3.86
N THR A 596 20.14 10.29 -4.33
CA THR A 596 20.77 10.55 -5.65
C THR A 596 21.48 11.92 -5.73
N SER A 597 21.97 12.28 -6.91
CA SER A 597 22.60 13.58 -7.16
C SER A 597 21.61 14.65 -7.66
N SER A 598 22.00 15.92 -7.52
CA SER A 598 21.29 17.04 -8.16
C SER A 598 21.19 16.93 -9.69
N GLN A 599 22.10 16.19 -10.34
CA GLN A 599 22.12 16.00 -11.79
C GLN A 599 21.06 15.00 -12.24
N ASP A 600 20.88 13.90 -11.52
CA ASP A 600 19.82 12.91 -11.76
C ASP A 600 18.43 13.54 -11.65
N VAL A 601 18.19 14.27 -10.55
CA VAL A 601 16.94 15.03 -10.32
C VAL A 601 16.65 16.07 -11.40
N ALA A 602 17.69 16.68 -11.99
CA ALA A 602 17.56 17.65 -13.08
C ALA A 602 17.46 17.02 -14.48
N GLY A 603 17.59 15.69 -14.61
CA GLY A 603 17.69 15.00 -15.90
C GLY A 603 18.95 15.34 -16.70
N GLU A 604 20.03 15.73 -16.00
CA GLU A 604 21.35 15.96 -16.58
C GLU A 604 22.16 14.66 -16.71
N ALA A 605 23.41 14.75 -17.14
CA ALA A 605 24.29 13.59 -17.22
C ALA A 605 24.76 13.17 -15.82
N THR A 606 24.34 11.99 -15.38
CA THR A 606 24.80 11.36 -14.13
C THR A 606 26.24 10.86 -14.26
N ALA A 607 26.93 10.87 -13.12
CA ALA A 607 28.31 10.42 -12.99
C ALA A 607 28.52 9.88 -11.57
N ALA A 608 29.59 9.13 -11.38
CA ALA A 608 30.05 8.79 -10.05
C ALA A 608 30.61 10.05 -9.33
N GLY A 609 30.55 10.09 -8.00
CA GLY A 609 31.10 11.17 -7.17
C GLY A 609 30.38 12.52 -7.30
N GLN A 610 29.04 12.51 -7.46
CA GLN A 610 28.24 13.75 -7.58
C GLN A 610 27.66 14.26 -6.25
N TRP A 611 27.58 13.41 -5.23
CA TRP A 611 27.33 13.75 -3.83
C TRP A 611 28.07 12.74 -2.93
N GLY A 612 28.00 12.86 -1.60
CA GLY A 612 28.71 11.98 -0.68
C GLY A 612 28.15 10.57 -0.65
N GLY A 613 27.17 10.31 0.22
CA GLY A 613 26.59 8.99 0.41
C GLY A 613 25.68 8.90 1.64
N LEU A 614 25.35 7.67 2.05
CA LEU A 614 24.52 7.36 3.21
C LEU A 614 25.33 6.63 4.29
N VAL A 615 25.37 7.17 5.51
CA VAL A 615 26.18 6.62 6.62
C VAL A 615 25.28 6.24 7.79
N LEU A 616 25.21 4.96 8.16
CA LEU A 616 24.46 4.47 9.32
C LEU A 616 25.44 4.06 10.44
N LEU A 617 25.23 4.58 11.66
CA LEU A 617 26.13 4.38 12.80
C LEU A 617 25.39 3.75 13.97
N GLY A 618 25.76 2.52 14.32
CA GLY A 618 25.12 1.72 15.37
C GLY A 618 25.97 1.44 16.61
N ASN A 619 25.37 0.70 17.53
CA ASN A 619 25.90 0.31 18.84
C ASN A 619 26.52 -1.10 18.88
N ALA A 620 26.62 -1.80 17.76
CA ALA A 620 27.18 -3.16 17.73
C ALA A 620 28.73 -3.16 17.84
N PRO A 621 29.36 -4.31 18.16
CA PRO A 621 30.79 -4.37 18.39
C PRO A 621 31.65 -4.12 17.15
N SER A 622 32.81 -3.50 17.36
CA SER A 622 33.92 -3.44 16.40
C SER A 622 35.20 -3.86 17.12
N ASN A 623 36.11 -4.54 16.41
CA ASN A 623 37.39 -4.96 16.98
C ASN A 623 38.30 -3.74 17.31
N LYS A 624 38.10 -2.57 16.70
CA LYS A 624 38.88 -1.34 17.01
C LYS A 624 38.42 -0.66 18.30
N CYS A 625 37.31 -1.07 18.90
CA CYS A 625 36.88 -0.60 20.21
C CYS A 625 37.99 -0.80 21.27
N PRO A 626 38.16 0.14 22.22
CA PRO A 626 39.18 0.01 23.27
C PRO A 626 38.81 -1.06 24.30
N ASP A 627 39.81 -1.80 24.80
CA ASP A 627 39.66 -2.82 25.86
C ASP A 627 38.94 -2.29 27.12
N THR A 628 39.03 -0.98 27.38
CA THR A 628 38.38 -0.29 28.50
C THR A 628 37.93 1.12 28.13
N GLY A 629 36.70 1.45 28.48
CA GLY A 629 36.07 2.75 28.19
C GLY A 629 34.83 2.58 27.31
N ASP A 630 34.18 3.69 26.98
CA ASP A 630 33.09 3.70 26.02
C ASP A 630 33.68 3.62 24.60
N CYS A 631 33.17 2.72 23.76
CA CYS A 631 33.53 2.71 22.34
C CYS A 631 32.87 3.90 21.63
N ALA A 632 33.63 4.63 20.82
CA ALA A 632 33.17 5.73 19.98
C ALA A 632 34.20 5.93 18.87
N LEU A 633 34.10 5.11 17.81
CA LEU A 633 35.02 5.12 16.68
C LEU A 633 34.54 6.16 15.68
N GLN A 634 35.36 7.16 15.37
CA GLN A 634 35.08 8.08 14.26
C GLN A 634 35.14 7.28 12.96
N VAL A 635 34.06 7.29 12.18
CA VAL A 635 34.08 6.78 10.81
C VAL A 635 34.82 7.77 9.91
N GLU A 636 35.53 7.27 8.90
CA GLU A 636 36.21 8.14 7.94
C GLU A 636 35.27 8.67 6.85
N GLY A 637 35.82 9.33 5.84
CA GLY A 637 35.03 10.12 4.88
C GLY A 637 34.49 11.44 5.46
N VAL A 638 33.88 11.41 6.64
CA VAL A 638 32.92 12.43 7.14
C VAL A 638 33.45 13.37 8.24
N GLU A 639 32.64 14.37 8.60
CA GLU A 639 32.97 15.32 9.67
C GLU A 639 32.99 14.73 11.10
N SER A 640 33.70 15.45 11.98
CA SER A 640 33.97 15.03 13.36
C SER A 640 32.69 14.92 14.21
N GLY A 641 32.46 13.73 14.79
CA GLY A 641 31.29 13.44 15.62
C GLY A 641 30.34 12.39 15.02
N ALA A 642 30.59 11.97 13.79
CA ALA A 642 30.05 10.74 13.23
C ALA A 642 30.81 9.54 13.84
N VAL A 643 30.30 9.02 14.97
CA VAL A 643 30.93 7.91 15.71
C VAL A 643 30.05 6.68 15.81
N PHE A 644 30.66 5.49 15.71
CA PHE A 644 30.00 4.18 15.82
C PHE A 644 30.60 3.30 16.93
N GLY A 645 30.00 2.12 17.09
CA GLY A 645 30.52 1.01 17.89
C GLY A 645 29.89 0.91 19.29
N GLY A 646 30.02 -0.26 19.91
CA GLY A 646 29.50 -0.52 21.25
C GLY A 646 29.55 -2.00 21.62
N THR A 647 28.48 -2.48 22.27
CA THR A 647 28.33 -3.88 22.73
C THR A 647 27.07 -4.58 22.23
N GLU A 648 26.16 -3.84 21.59
CA GLU A 648 24.78 -4.29 21.34
C GLU A 648 24.65 -4.93 19.96
N THR A 649 25.00 -6.22 19.86
CA THR A 649 24.92 -6.99 18.60
C THR A 649 23.54 -6.96 17.92
N THR A 650 22.47 -6.72 18.69
CA THR A 650 21.08 -6.61 18.20
C THR A 650 20.57 -5.17 18.17
N ASP A 651 21.46 -4.18 18.07
CA ASP A 651 21.11 -2.77 17.85
C ASP A 651 20.25 -2.59 16.57
N ASN A 652 19.43 -1.54 16.54
CA ASN A 652 18.41 -1.31 15.51
C ASN A 652 18.41 0.16 15.07
N SER A 653 19.12 0.44 13.98
CA SER A 653 19.18 1.75 13.31
C SER A 653 17.99 2.01 12.37
N GLY A 654 16.97 1.14 12.39
CA GLY A 654 15.73 1.22 11.62
C GLY A 654 15.65 0.26 10.43
N THR A 655 15.10 0.74 9.33
CA THR A 655 14.77 -0.06 8.14
C THR A 655 15.20 0.64 6.85
N LEU A 656 15.89 -0.10 5.98
CA LEU A 656 16.09 0.24 4.58
C LEU A 656 15.39 -0.84 3.73
N ARG A 657 14.26 -0.51 3.09
CA ARG A 657 13.54 -1.43 2.20
C ARG A 657 13.18 -0.78 0.87
N TYR A 658 13.48 -1.46 -0.25
CA TYR A 658 13.36 -0.91 -1.62
C TYR A 658 14.00 0.49 -1.73
N VAL A 659 15.28 0.56 -1.35
CA VAL A 659 16.08 1.79 -1.33
C VAL A 659 17.14 1.72 -2.43
N ARG A 660 17.29 2.80 -3.18
CA ARG A 660 18.39 3.02 -4.13
C ARG A 660 19.29 4.15 -3.63
N VAL A 661 20.60 3.96 -3.70
CA VAL A 661 21.61 4.99 -3.44
C VAL A 661 22.49 5.11 -4.68
N MET A 662 22.48 6.28 -5.31
CA MET A 662 22.96 6.46 -6.68
C MET A 662 23.91 7.65 -6.75
N ASN A 663 24.99 7.58 -7.54
CA ASN A 663 25.87 8.71 -7.84
C ASN A 663 26.66 9.32 -6.65
N GLY A 664 26.86 8.55 -5.57
CA GLY A 664 27.72 8.90 -4.43
C GLY A 664 29.22 8.75 -4.72
N GLY A 665 30.07 8.84 -3.70
CA GLY A 665 31.54 8.75 -3.83
C GLY A 665 32.26 10.10 -3.91
N TYR A 666 31.72 11.19 -3.38
CA TYR A 666 32.37 12.50 -3.55
C TYR A 666 33.67 12.65 -2.73
N LEU A 667 34.78 12.77 -3.46
CA LEU A 667 36.13 13.14 -3.01
C LEU A 667 36.17 14.42 -2.13
N LEU A 668 36.21 14.25 -0.81
CA LEU A 668 36.30 15.36 0.15
C LEU A 668 37.74 15.87 0.32
N SER A 669 38.72 14.96 0.34
CA SER A 669 40.17 15.18 0.22
C SER A 669 40.85 13.89 -0.25
N PRO A 670 42.02 13.93 -0.94
CA PRO A 670 42.52 12.77 -1.70
C PRO A 670 42.68 11.48 -0.86
N GLY A 671 41.97 10.41 -1.24
CA GLY A 671 41.91 9.16 -0.48
C GLY A 671 41.08 9.32 0.80
N ASN A 672 39.91 9.95 0.65
CA ASN A 672 38.87 10.18 1.66
C ASN A 672 37.64 10.68 0.88
N GLU A 673 37.02 9.74 0.20
CA GLU A 673 35.78 9.87 -0.55
C GLU A 673 34.61 9.60 0.45
N ILE A 674 33.42 9.17 0.00
CA ILE A 674 32.38 8.58 0.86
C ILE A 674 31.65 7.47 0.07
N ASN A 675 31.68 6.26 0.59
CA ASN A 675 31.00 5.06 0.09
C ASN A 675 29.51 5.31 -0.18
N GLY A 676 28.92 4.54 -1.09
CA GLY A 676 27.50 4.60 -1.36
C GLY A 676 26.67 4.37 -0.10
N ILE A 677 26.98 3.30 0.64
CA ILE A 677 26.45 3.09 1.99
C ILE A 677 27.52 2.60 2.96
N THR A 678 27.73 3.34 4.04
CA THR A 678 28.61 2.95 5.15
C THR A 678 27.80 2.40 6.33
N PHE A 679 28.07 1.16 6.77
CA PHE A 679 27.46 0.55 7.96
C PHE A 679 28.46 0.48 9.12
N GLY A 680 28.64 1.59 9.84
CA GLY A 680 29.50 1.63 11.02
C GLY A 680 28.85 0.95 12.23
N GLY A 681 29.32 -0.25 12.61
CA GLY A 681 28.87 -0.93 13.83
C GLY A 681 27.35 -1.13 13.94
N VAL A 682 26.65 -1.36 12.82
CA VAL A 682 25.18 -1.49 12.80
C VAL A 682 24.75 -2.88 13.26
N GLY A 683 23.72 -2.96 14.10
CA GLY A 683 23.26 -4.21 14.72
C GLY A 683 22.27 -5.03 13.90
N SER A 684 22.12 -6.30 14.27
CA SER A 684 21.27 -7.29 13.60
C SER A 684 19.76 -7.07 13.80
N GLY A 685 19.36 -6.06 14.58
CA GLY A 685 17.96 -5.63 14.72
C GLY A 685 17.53 -4.62 13.64
N THR A 686 18.49 -4.10 12.87
CA THR A 686 18.27 -3.24 11.70
C THR A 686 17.82 -4.10 10.51
N THR A 687 16.79 -3.68 9.77
CA THR A 687 16.28 -4.43 8.61
C THR A 687 16.81 -3.82 7.31
N VAL A 688 17.43 -4.63 6.45
CA VAL A 688 17.97 -4.19 5.16
C VAL A 688 17.55 -5.17 4.06
N GLU A 689 16.61 -4.80 3.19
CA GLU A 689 16.06 -5.70 2.17
C GLU A 689 15.71 -4.97 0.88
N TYR A 690 16.08 -5.49 -0.29
CA TYR A 690 15.89 -4.80 -1.58
C TYR A 690 16.64 -3.46 -1.58
N LEU A 691 17.97 -3.55 -1.55
CA LEU A 691 18.88 -2.41 -1.48
C LEU A 691 19.71 -2.34 -2.76
N GLN A 692 19.77 -1.19 -3.43
CA GLN A 692 20.67 -0.96 -4.56
C GLN A 692 21.67 0.15 -4.26
N VAL A 693 22.93 -0.07 -4.64
CA VAL A 693 23.91 1.00 -4.88
C VAL A 693 24.28 1.03 -6.36
N HIS A 694 24.29 2.22 -6.95
CA HIS A 694 24.53 2.44 -8.38
C HIS A 694 25.49 3.59 -8.65
N GLN A 695 26.47 3.36 -9.52
CA GLN A 695 27.35 4.40 -10.06
C GLN A 695 28.05 5.21 -8.95
N ASN A 696 28.63 4.53 -7.96
CA ASN A 696 29.39 5.15 -6.87
C ASN A 696 30.86 5.28 -7.25
N ALA A 697 31.53 6.40 -6.90
CA ALA A 697 32.95 6.62 -7.23
C ALA A 697 33.91 5.99 -6.22
N ASP A 698 33.37 5.73 -5.03
CA ASP A 698 33.99 5.04 -3.91
C ASP A 698 33.27 3.68 -3.74
N ASP A 699 33.50 2.98 -2.64
CA ASP A 699 32.88 1.70 -2.33
C ASP A 699 31.35 1.66 -2.50
N GLY A 700 30.84 0.49 -2.88
CA GLY A 700 29.40 0.23 -2.98
C GLY A 700 28.77 0.18 -1.59
N ILE A 701 29.19 -0.78 -0.77
CA ILE A 701 28.82 -0.90 0.64
C ILE A 701 30.04 -1.31 1.46
N GLU A 702 30.34 -0.58 2.53
CA GLU A 702 31.39 -0.94 3.49
C GLU A 702 30.79 -1.26 4.87
N PHE A 703 31.33 -2.28 5.55
CA PHE A 703 30.92 -2.67 6.90
C PHE A 703 32.05 -2.51 7.93
N PHE A 704 32.13 -1.36 8.59
CA PHE A 704 33.04 -1.16 9.74
C PHE A 704 32.54 -1.91 10.99
N GLY A 705 32.75 -3.22 11.04
CA GLY A 705 32.31 -4.09 12.13
C GLY A 705 30.79 -4.26 12.22
N GLY A 706 30.30 -4.69 13.39
CA GLY A 706 28.87 -4.88 13.65
C GLY A 706 28.28 -6.20 13.18
N ASN A 707 26.95 -6.24 13.07
CA ASN A 707 26.13 -7.45 12.98
C ASN A 707 24.93 -7.34 12.02
N VAL A 708 24.82 -6.26 11.23
CA VAL A 708 23.71 -6.04 10.30
C VAL A 708 23.54 -7.21 9.32
N GLN A 709 22.30 -7.51 8.96
CA GLN A 709 21.94 -8.61 8.06
C GLN A 709 21.13 -8.02 6.90
N ALA A 710 21.45 -8.40 5.66
CA ALA A 710 20.80 -7.86 4.46
C ALA A 710 20.37 -8.93 3.44
N LYS A 711 19.28 -8.67 2.73
CA LYS A 711 18.82 -9.50 1.60
C LYS A 711 18.56 -8.67 0.35
N TYR A 712 18.66 -9.31 -0.82
CA TYR A 712 18.26 -8.73 -2.11
C TYR A 712 19.05 -7.43 -2.39
N VAL A 713 20.38 -7.55 -2.41
CA VAL A 713 21.33 -6.43 -2.55
C VAL A 713 21.85 -6.36 -3.99
N VAL A 714 21.86 -5.18 -4.60
CA VAL A 714 22.29 -4.93 -5.98
C VAL A 714 23.36 -3.86 -6.01
N LEU A 715 24.50 -4.14 -6.64
CA LEU A 715 25.68 -3.29 -6.65
C LEU A 715 26.16 -3.20 -8.09
N THR A 716 26.16 -1.97 -8.61
CA THR A 716 26.18 -1.77 -10.07
C THR A 716 27.04 -0.58 -10.48
N SER A 717 28.03 -0.83 -11.33
CA SER A 717 28.96 0.21 -11.81
C SER A 717 29.66 0.97 -10.67
N ILE A 718 30.14 0.23 -9.65
CA ILE A 718 30.96 0.80 -8.57
C ILE A 718 32.37 1.00 -9.12
N GLN A 719 33.05 2.10 -8.73
CA GLN A 719 34.38 2.42 -9.25
C GLN A 719 35.52 1.93 -8.36
N ASP A 720 35.28 1.78 -7.06
CA ASP A 720 36.17 1.03 -6.15
C ASP A 720 35.53 -0.33 -5.78
N ASP A 721 35.60 -0.77 -4.52
CA ASP A 721 35.17 -2.10 -4.10
C ASP A 721 33.64 -2.20 -3.95
N SER A 722 33.04 -3.22 -4.59
CA SER A 722 31.57 -3.34 -4.58
C SER A 722 31.03 -3.64 -3.18
N ILE A 723 31.76 -4.43 -2.41
CA ILE A 723 31.54 -4.70 -0.98
C ILE A 723 32.91 -4.69 -0.32
N ASP A 724 33.09 -3.90 0.72
CA ASP A 724 34.16 -4.09 1.70
C ASP A 724 33.60 -4.53 3.06
N TRP A 725 34.40 -5.22 3.85
CA TRP A 725 34.24 -5.19 5.30
C TRP A 725 35.57 -5.23 6.05
N ASP A 726 35.61 -4.54 7.20
CA ASP A 726 36.74 -4.59 8.11
C ASP A 726 36.29 -4.77 9.58
N ASN A 727 37.20 -4.49 10.53
CA ASN A 727 36.88 -4.21 11.93
C ASN A 727 36.04 -5.25 12.69
N GLY A 728 36.06 -6.51 12.27
CA GLY A 728 35.40 -7.59 12.97
C GLY A 728 33.96 -7.84 12.54
N PHE A 729 33.53 -7.44 11.34
CA PHE A 729 32.14 -7.61 10.86
C PHE A 729 31.63 -9.05 10.97
N GLN A 730 30.45 -9.23 11.58
CA GLN A 730 29.79 -10.52 11.85
C GLN A 730 28.40 -10.63 11.18
N GLY A 731 28.16 -9.91 10.09
CA GLY A 731 26.85 -9.85 9.44
C GLY A 731 26.48 -11.07 8.60
N LYS A 732 25.32 -10.98 7.93
CA LYS A 732 24.87 -11.99 6.96
C LYS A 732 24.27 -11.34 5.72
N LEU A 733 24.58 -11.85 4.53
CA LEU A 733 24.08 -11.33 3.26
C LEU A 733 23.46 -12.47 2.43
N GLN A 734 22.30 -12.25 1.80
CA GLN A 734 21.74 -13.19 0.82
C GLN A 734 21.16 -12.50 -0.42
N HIS A 735 21.25 -13.16 -1.59
CA HIS A 735 20.76 -12.65 -2.87
C HIS A 735 21.49 -11.33 -3.22
N VAL A 736 22.78 -11.44 -3.52
CA VAL A 736 23.68 -10.30 -3.71
C VAL A 736 24.20 -10.29 -5.14
N LEU A 737 23.81 -9.30 -5.94
CA LEU A 737 24.24 -9.14 -7.33
C LEU A 737 25.23 -7.98 -7.44
N VAL A 738 26.48 -8.29 -7.79
CA VAL A 738 27.52 -7.33 -8.18
C VAL A 738 27.70 -7.39 -9.71
N LYS A 739 27.62 -6.24 -10.37
CA LYS A 739 27.81 -6.07 -11.82
C LYS A 739 28.61 -4.78 -12.10
N GLN A 740 29.91 -4.92 -12.32
CA GLN A 740 30.78 -3.78 -12.63
C GLN A 740 30.50 -3.21 -14.04
N ALA A 741 30.93 -1.97 -14.27
CA ALA A 741 30.56 -1.21 -15.47
C ALA A 741 31.19 -1.78 -16.74
N ALA A 742 30.38 -2.00 -17.78
CA ALA A 742 30.82 -2.59 -19.04
C ALA A 742 31.57 -1.62 -19.98
N ASP A 743 31.81 -0.38 -19.56
CA ASP A 743 32.49 0.67 -20.31
C ASP A 743 33.99 0.80 -20.01
N ASN A 744 34.51 -0.02 -19.10
CA ASN A 744 35.90 0.01 -18.62
C ASN A 744 36.23 1.29 -17.82
N SER A 745 35.30 1.76 -16.99
CA SER A 745 35.64 2.61 -15.84
C SER A 745 36.64 1.91 -14.91
N ASP A 746 37.26 2.68 -14.00
CA ASP A 746 37.75 2.12 -12.73
C ASP A 746 36.69 1.20 -12.13
N ALA A 747 37.15 0.08 -11.60
CA ALA A 747 36.39 -0.95 -10.91
C ALA A 747 37.41 -1.89 -10.26
N ASN A 748 37.49 -1.86 -8.93
CA ASN A 748 38.38 -2.69 -8.13
C ASN A 748 37.78 -4.12 -7.99
N ARG A 749 37.59 -4.63 -6.78
CA ARG A 749 37.08 -5.98 -6.48
C ARG A 749 35.55 -6.03 -6.42
N GLY A 750 35.03 -7.24 -6.61
CA GLY A 750 33.64 -7.57 -6.27
C GLY A 750 33.41 -7.74 -4.76
N ILE A 751 34.46 -8.14 -4.02
CA ILE A 751 34.60 -8.11 -2.56
C ILE A 751 36.05 -7.78 -2.21
N GLU A 752 36.28 -6.72 -1.43
CA GLU A 752 37.44 -6.60 -0.54
C GLU A 752 37.02 -7.05 0.88
N SER A 753 37.96 -7.56 1.68
CA SER A 753 37.63 -8.10 3.00
C SER A 753 38.81 -8.24 3.96
N ASP A 754 38.75 -7.49 5.06
CA ASP A 754 39.81 -7.29 6.05
C ASP A 754 39.35 -7.57 7.49
N ASN A 755 40.27 -7.43 8.45
CA ASN A 755 39.96 -7.55 9.88
C ASN A 755 40.69 -6.52 10.75
N ASP A 756 42.03 -6.59 10.84
CA ASP A 756 42.84 -5.51 11.43
C ASP A 756 44.31 -5.61 10.98
N GLY A 757 44.74 -4.73 10.09
CA GLY A 757 46.10 -4.67 9.54
C GLY A 757 47.23 -4.41 10.52
N GLN A 758 46.91 -3.99 11.75
CA GLN A 758 47.90 -3.89 12.83
C GLN A 758 47.93 -5.15 13.70
N SER A 759 46.93 -6.03 13.61
CA SER A 759 46.81 -7.29 14.36
C SER A 759 45.84 -8.28 13.70
N PRO A 760 46.20 -8.97 12.60
CA PRO A 760 45.29 -9.83 11.84
C PRO A 760 44.50 -10.89 12.63
N SER A 761 45.07 -11.37 13.74
CA SER A 761 44.44 -12.37 14.61
C SER A 761 43.49 -11.79 15.69
N LYS A 762 43.14 -10.49 15.61
CA LYS A 762 42.34 -9.77 16.61
C LYS A 762 40.89 -10.23 16.62
N LEU A 763 40.25 -10.15 17.79
CA LEU A 763 38.88 -10.62 18.03
C LEU A 763 37.91 -9.45 18.34
N PRO A 764 36.65 -9.49 17.86
CA PRO A 764 36.12 -10.46 16.89
C PRO A 764 36.85 -10.37 15.55
N LYS A 765 37.13 -11.52 14.92
CA LYS A 765 37.65 -11.60 13.55
C LYS A 765 36.49 -11.38 12.60
N SER A 766 36.62 -10.51 11.60
CA SER A 766 35.65 -10.39 10.50
C SER A 766 35.34 -11.78 9.94
N ASN A 767 34.07 -12.15 9.89
CA ASN A 767 33.63 -13.48 9.48
C ASN A 767 32.13 -13.49 9.11
N PRO A 768 31.70 -12.71 8.10
CA PRO A 768 30.30 -12.70 7.67
C PRO A 768 29.90 -14.03 7.01
N THR A 769 28.60 -14.32 7.01
CA THR A 769 28.03 -15.46 6.27
C THR A 769 27.26 -14.98 5.05
N ILE A 770 27.70 -15.35 3.84
CA ILE A 770 27.14 -14.89 2.57
C ILE A 770 26.58 -16.08 1.79
N ALA A 771 25.40 -15.92 1.19
CA ALA A 771 24.79 -16.96 0.36
C ALA A 771 24.16 -16.36 -0.91
N ASN A 772 24.17 -17.10 -2.02
CA ASN A 772 23.53 -16.66 -3.26
C ASN A 772 24.06 -15.29 -3.74
N LEU A 773 25.38 -15.24 -3.93
CA LEU A 773 26.13 -14.09 -4.47
C LEU A 773 26.47 -14.32 -5.94
N THR A 774 26.37 -13.29 -6.78
CA THR A 774 26.87 -13.28 -8.16
C THR A 774 27.72 -12.05 -8.38
N ILE A 775 28.99 -12.24 -8.71
CA ILE A 775 29.92 -11.17 -9.11
C ILE A 775 30.19 -11.28 -10.61
N ILE A 776 30.00 -10.16 -11.31
CA ILE A 776 30.33 -9.97 -12.73
C ILE A 776 31.28 -8.76 -12.82
N GLY A 777 32.59 -9.02 -13.00
CA GLY A 777 33.62 -7.99 -13.19
C GLY A 777 33.63 -7.39 -14.60
N ASN A 778 34.56 -6.45 -14.85
CA ASN A 778 34.74 -5.82 -16.17
C ASN A 778 36.14 -6.13 -16.77
N THR A 779 36.68 -5.28 -17.65
CA THR A 779 38.02 -5.46 -18.27
C THR A 779 39.05 -4.41 -17.83
N PHE A 780 38.84 -3.76 -16.68
CA PHE A 780 39.79 -2.77 -16.14
C PHE A 780 41.13 -3.46 -15.78
N ASP A 781 42.23 -2.82 -16.19
CA ASP A 781 43.62 -3.32 -16.22
C ASP A 781 44.51 -2.12 -15.80
N GLY A 782 44.59 -1.90 -14.49
CA GLY A 782 44.99 -0.62 -13.85
C GLY A 782 46.31 -0.67 -13.06
N GLU A 783 46.38 0.08 -11.96
CA GLU A 783 47.29 -0.26 -10.84
C GLU A 783 46.58 -1.23 -9.87
N ASP A 784 45.25 -1.10 -9.76
CA ASP A 784 44.29 -2.06 -9.22
C ASP A 784 43.38 -2.50 -10.39
N ASP A 785 43.38 -3.79 -10.76
CA ASP A 785 42.58 -4.32 -11.87
C ASP A 785 41.26 -4.97 -11.41
N SER A 786 40.34 -5.26 -12.34
CA SER A 786 39.00 -5.74 -11.95
C SER A 786 39.08 -7.19 -11.43
N GLU A 787 39.03 -7.33 -10.11
CA GLU A 787 39.18 -8.58 -9.37
C GLU A 787 37.84 -9.13 -8.84
N GLY A 788 37.81 -10.41 -8.46
CA GLY A 788 36.61 -11.11 -8.01
C GLY A 788 36.35 -10.93 -6.51
N MET A 789 37.13 -11.63 -5.68
CA MET A 789 37.08 -11.54 -4.23
C MET A 789 38.51 -11.58 -3.68
N TYR A 790 38.89 -10.62 -2.83
CA TYR A 790 40.17 -10.60 -2.13
C TYR A 790 39.96 -10.69 -0.62
N PHE A 791 40.54 -11.74 -0.01
CA PHE A 791 40.54 -11.92 1.45
C PHE A 791 41.92 -11.56 2.02
N ARG A 792 41.98 -10.61 2.96
CA ARG A 792 43.22 -10.08 3.55
C ARG A 792 43.12 -9.90 5.07
N GLU A 793 44.23 -9.46 5.66
CA GLU A 793 44.35 -9.00 7.05
C GLU A 793 43.81 -9.94 8.14
N GLY A 794 43.74 -11.24 7.88
CA GLY A 794 43.21 -12.23 8.81
C GLY A 794 41.69 -12.32 8.90
N THR A 795 40.94 -11.86 7.88
CA THR A 795 39.49 -12.11 7.76
C THR A 795 39.17 -13.61 7.63
N GLY A 796 38.04 -14.02 8.18
CA GLY A 796 37.29 -15.20 7.77
C GLY A 796 36.12 -14.82 6.87
N ALA A 797 35.41 -15.83 6.36
CA ALA A 797 34.10 -15.69 5.75
C ALA A 797 33.46 -17.08 5.60
N GLN A 798 32.13 -17.15 5.55
CA GLN A 798 31.38 -18.39 5.34
C GLN A 798 30.46 -18.22 4.12
N ILE A 799 30.97 -18.54 2.93
CA ILE A 799 30.35 -18.21 1.64
C ILE A 799 29.77 -19.45 0.96
N TYR A 800 28.53 -19.34 0.47
CA TYR A 800 27.76 -20.42 -0.12
C TYR A 800 27.11 -20.02 -1.45
N ASN A 801 26.86 -20.99 -2.32
CA ASN A 801 25.98 -20.84 -3.50
C ASN A 801 26.37 -19.65 -4.40
N THR A 802 27.66 -19.43 -4.64
CA THR A 802 28.20 -18.21 -5.24
C THR A 802 28.69 -18.43 -6.68
N ILE A 803 28.56 -17.40 -7.53
CA ILE A 803 29.21 -17.33 -8.86
C ILE A 803 30.12 -16.11 -8.89
N VAL A 804 31.36 -16.28 -9.33
CA VAL A 804 32.28 -15.18 -9.67
C VAL A 804 32.76 -15.36 -11.11
N THR A 805 32.68 -14.31 -11.90
CA THR A 805 32.99 -14.36 -13.34
C THR A 805 33.21 -12.97 -13.93
N GLY A 806 33.69 -12.91 -15.17
CA GLY A 806 33.78 -11.68 -15.93
C GLY A 806 34.23 -11.92 -17.37
N PRO A 807 34.37 -10.84 -18.16
CA PRO A 807 34.86 -10.89 -19.53
C PRO A 807 36.34 -11.29 -19.59
N VAL A 808 36.79 -11.73 -20.77
CA VAL A 808 38.21 -12.01 -21.01
C VAL A 808 39.00 -10.69 -20.94
N GLY A 809 39.84 -10.56 -19.93
CA GLY A 809 40.53 -9.31 -19.58
C GLY A 809 40.22 -8.81 -18.18
N MET A 810 39.27 -9.45 -17.46
CA MET A 810 39.21 -9.39 -16.00
C MET A 810 40.45 -10.07 -15.38
N GLY A 811 40.90 -9.56 -14.23
CA GLY A 811 41.88 -10.18 -13.33
C GLY A 811 41.35 -11.46 -12.68
N GLU A 812 41.88 -11.86 -11.51
CA GLU A 812 41.44 -13.11 -10.89
C GLU A 812 40.05 -13.05 -10.26
N CYS A 813 39.34 -14.17 -10.41
CA CYS A 813 38.13 -14.46 -9.63
C CYS A 813 38.37 -14.58 -8.10
N LEU A 814 39.61 -14.80 -7.63
CA LEU A 814 39.92 -15.04 -6.21
C LEU A 814 41.41 -14.84 -5.87
N GLU A 815 41.71 -13.89 -4.97
CA GLU A 815 42.97 -13.84 -4.22
C GLU A 815 42.73 -14.15 -2.72
N ILE A 816 43.73 -14.80 -2.10
CA ILE A 816 43.87 -14.83 -0.64
C ILE A 816 45.24 -14.22 -0.32
N GLU A 817 45.29 -13.32 0.66
CA GLU A 817 46.48 -12.57 1.01
C GLU A 817 47.59 -13.47 1.59
N GLY A 818 48.82 -13.23 1.11
CA GLY A 818 50.02 -13.85 1.65
C GLY A 818 50.49 -13.21 2.96
N ILE A 819 51.80 -13.07 3.12
CA ILE A 819 52.34 -12.28 4.23
C ILE A 819 52.33 -10.80 3.82
N ALA A 820 51.56 -9.99 4.54
CA ALA A 820 51.48 -8.54 4.44
C ALA A 820 52.86 -7.87 4.49
N LYS A 821 53.03 -6.76 3.77
CA LYS A 821 54.29 -6.04 3.63
C LYS A 821 54.06 -4.53 3.69
N ASP A 822 55.06 -3.80 4.15
CA ASP A 822 55.10 -2.33 3.96
C ASP A 822 55.44 -1.94 2.51
N ASP A 823 55.36 -0.65 2.19
CA ASP A 823 55.69 -0.03 0.89
C ASP A 823 57.10 -0.38 0.38
N SER A 824 58.00 -0.86 1.25
CA SER A 824 59.36 -1.28 0.89
C SER A 824 59.45 -2.76 0.51
N GLY A 825 58.35 -3.50 0.59
CA GLY A 825 58.28 -4.95 0.44
C GLY A 825 58.76 -5.71 1.67
N THR A 826 58.87 -5.08 2.84
CA THR A 826 59.31 -5.74 4.08
C THR A 826 58.11 -6.41 4.77
N PRO A 827 58.16 -7.72 5.06
CA PRO A 827 57.10 -8.42 5.79
C PRO A 827 56.75 -7.78 7.13
N LEU A 828 55.46 -7.49 7.33
CA LEU A 828 54.89 -7.00 8.59
C LEU A 828 54.73 -8.13 9.61
N PHE A 829 54.39 -9.34 9.13
CA PHE A 829 54.12 -10.52 9.94
C PHE A 829 55.05 -11.70 9.59
N THR A 830 55.03 -12.75 10.43
CA THR A 830 55.81 -13.98 10.22
C THR A 830 55.06 -15.09 9.49
N GLU A 831 53.74 -14.97 9.40
CA GLU A 831 52.80 -15.92 8.78
C GLU A 831 51.55 -15.15 8.30
N SER A 832 50.78 -15.76 7.40
CA SER A 832 49.49 -15.20 6.94
C SER A 832 48.36 -15.76 7.78
N GLU A 833 47.65 -14.89 8.50
CA GLU A 833 46.50 -15.31 9.30
C GLU A 833 45.28 -15.62 8.42
N THR A 834 45.16 -14.99 7.25
CA THR A 834 44.11 -15.30 6.26
C THR A 834 44.29 -16.70 5.69
N VAL A 835 45.53 -17.10 5.40
CA VAL A 835 45.84 -18.49 5.01
C VAL A 835 45.67 -19.46 6.19
N ASN A 836 45.92 -19.06 7.44
CA ASN A 836 45.57 -19.89 8.59
C ASN A 836 44.05 -20.16 8.66
N ASN A 837 43.23 -19.11 8.52
CA ASN A 837 41.76 -19.21 8.46
C ASN A 837 41.27 -20.10 7.32
N ALA A 838 41.91 -20.04 6.14
CA ALA A 838 41.59 -20.90 5.00
C ALA A 838 41.94 -22.37 5.26
N ASN A 839 42.99 -22.65 6.06
CA ASN A 839 43.39 -24.02 6.40
C ASN A 839 42.58 -24.63 7.55
N ASP A 840 42.01 -23.83 8.46
CA ASP A 840 41.18 -24.33 9.58
C ASP A 840 39.67 -24.30 9.33
N GLY A 841 39.22 -23.57 8.30
CA GLY A 841 37.82 -23.46 7.88
C GLY A 841 37.10 -22.21 8.39
N THR A 842 37.80 -21.31 9.09
CA THR A 842 37.30 -19.97 9.45
C THR A 842 37.04 -19.12 8.19
N LEU A 843 37.82 -19.33 7.13
CA LEU A 843 37.47 -18.95 5.76
C LEU A 843 37.03 -20.20 4.99
N LEU A 844 35.82 -20.19 4.44
CA LEU A 844 35.21 -21.30 3.69
C LEU A 844 34.34 -20.74 2.55
N ILE A 845 34.54 -21.27 1.33
CA ILE A 845 33.65 -21.04 0.18
C ILE A 845 33.17 -22.39 -0.34
N LYS A 846 31.86 -22.58 -0.53
CA LYS A 846 31.25 -23.90 -0.79
C LYS A 846 30.12 -23.84 -1.83
N SER A 847 29.95 -24.91 -2.62
CA SER A 847 28.88 -25.03 -3.63
C SER A 847 28.84 -23.85 -4.60
N SER A 848 30.03 -23.44 -5.08
CA SER A 848 30.23 -22.18 -5.81
C SER A 848 31.05 -22.38 -7.09
N VAL A 849 30.94 -21.47 -8.05
CA VAL A 849 31.60 -21.59 -9.37
C VAL A 849 32.41 -20.33 -9.68
N ILE A 850 33.64 -20.56 -10.14
CA ILE A 850 34.58 -19.54 -10.60
C ILE A 850 34.78 -19.68 -12.11
N ALA A 851 34.72 -18.57 -12.84
CA ALA A 851 34.66 -18.57 -14.31
C ALA A 851 35.28 -17.29 -14.93
N CYS A 852 36.54 -17.00 -14.59
CA CYS A 852 37.30 -15.84 -15.06
C CYS A 852 38.42 -16.24 -16.05
N SER A 853 39.09 -15.25 -16.68
CA SER A 853 40.31 -15.47 -17.48
C SER A 853 41.47 -15.99 -16.62
N GLU A 854 41.76 -15.28 -15.54
CA GLU A 854 42.62 -15.69 -14.42
C GLU A 854 41.67 -16.18 -13.31
N ASN A 855 41.84 -17.36 -12.73
CA ASN A 855 40.85 -17.90 -11.78
C ASN A 855 41.29 -17.83 -10.32
N PHE A 856 42.60 -17.78 -10.06
CA PHE A 856 43.19 -17.86 -8.71
C PHE A 856 44.57 -17.19 -8.70
N LYS A 857 44.83 -16.37 -7.67
CA LYS A 857 46.15 -15.82 -7.32
C LYS A 857 46.64 -16.54 -6.05
N ASP A 858 47.89 -16.99 -6.05
CA ASP A 858 48.47 -17.74 -4.93
C ASP A 858 49.12 -16.77 -3.91
N PRO A 859 48.84 -16.89 -2.60
CA PRO A 859 49.28 -15.96 -1.56
C PRO A 859 50.80 -15.80 -1.49
N SER A 860 51.28 -14.57 -1.67
CA SER A 860 52.72 -14.29 -1.77
C SER A 860 53.49 -14.53 -0.45
N GLY A 861 54.61 -15.26 -0.54
CA GLY A 861 55.54 -15.47 0.58
C GLY A 861 55.24 -16.67 1.49
N VAL A 862 54.10 -17.35 1.30
CA VAL A 862 53.76 -18.61 1.98
C VAL A 862 53.71 -19.77 0.98
N THR A 863 53.32 -20.98 1.42
CA THR A 863 53.12 -22.13 0.53
C THR A 863 51.69 -22.63 0.70
N PHE A 864 50.84 -22.22 -0.23
CA PHE A 864 49.43 -22.55 -0.35
C PHE A 864 49.13 -22.65 -1.86
N ASP A 865 48.02 -23.29 -2.21
CA ASP A 865 47.60 -23.55 -3.59
C ASP A 865 46.10 -23.26 -3.62
N THR A 866 45.75 -22.04 -4.04
CA THR A 866 44.38 -21.51 -3.96
C THR A 866 43.43 -22.33 -4.84
N GLN A 867 43.91 -22.82 -5.99
CA GLN A 867 43.14 -23.71 -6.88
C GLN A 867 42.85 -25.07 -6.22
N ASN A 868 43.83 -25.69 -5.56
CA ASN A 868 43.63 -26.96 -4.85
C ASN A 868 42.70 -26.78 -3.63
N TRP A 869 42.83 -25.68 -2.88
CA TRP A 869 41.92 -25.37 -1.77
C TRP A 869 40.46 -25.22 -2.26
N TRP A 870 40.25 -24.47 -3.35
CA TRP A 870 38.95 -24.35 -4.00
C TRP A 870 38.40 -25.71 -4.47
N THR A 871 39.16 -26.43 -5.30
CA THR A 871 38.69 -27.65 -5.99
C THR A 871 38.62 -28.90 -5.11
N THR A 872 39.21 -28.90 -3.92
CA THR A 872 39.00 -29.98 -2.92
C THR A 872 37.80 -29.74 -2.01
N THR A 873 37.19 -28.54 -2.05
CA THR A 873 36.02 -28.19 -1.24
C THR A 873 34.70 -28.61 -1.91
N LEU A 874 33.76 -29.13 -1.13
CA LEU A 874 32.59 -29.85 -1.66
C LEU A 874 31.63 -28.96 -2.45
N GLY A 875 31.47 -29.29 -3.73
CA GLY A 875 30.54 -28.62 -4.65
C GLY A 875 31.13 -27.42 -5.38
N ASN A 876 32.41 -27.12 -5.19
CA ASN A 876 33.07 -26.04 -5.92
C ASN A 876 33.53 -26.51 -7.31
N LEU A 877 33.31 -25.70 -8.33
CA LEU A 877 33.73 -25.98 -9.72
C LEU A 877 34.49 -24.79 -10.32
N VAL A 878 35.11 -25.03 -11.48
CA VAL A 878 35.71 -24.00 -12.34
C VAL A 878 35.18 -24.22 -13.75
N ALA A 879 34.57 -23.19 -14.34
CA ALA A 879 34.02 -23.21 -15.70
C ALA A 879 35.00 -22.57 -16.72
N THR A 880 34.66 -22.52 -18.01
CA THR A 880 35.56 -21.97 -19.04
C THR A 880 35.54 -20.44 -19.10
N GLY A 881 34.47 -19.81 -18.62
CA GLY A 881 34.28 -18.37 -18.60
C GLY A 881 32.79 -17.99 -18.48
N GLN A 882 32.51 -16.69 -18.39
CA GLN A 882 31.16 -16.12 -18.16
C GLN A 882 29.99 -16.77 -18.93
N PRO A 883 30.08 -17.07 -20.25
CA PRO A 883 28.96 -17.63 -21.00
C PRO A 883 28.56 -19.06 -20.63
N ASP A 884 29.35 -19.75 -19.80
CA ASP A 884 29.00 -21.07 -19.25
C ASP A 884 28.14 -20.98 -17.98
N VAL A 885 28.16 -19.84 -17.27
CA VAL A 885 27.61 -19.71 -15.89
C VAL A 885 26.50 -18.67 -15.73
N VAL A 886 26.50 -17.60 -16.53
CA VAL A 886 25.45 -16.56 -16.52
C VAL A 886 24.99 -16.17 -17.93
N ASN A 887 23.71 -15.79 -18.05
CA ASN A 887 23.12 -15.17 -19.23
C ASN A 887 22.58 -13.79 -18.84
N GLY A 888 23.35 -12.73 -19.12
CA GLY A 888 23.13 -11.43 -18.48
C GLY A 888 23.44 -11.54 -16.99
N ILE A 889 22.48 -11.17 -16.13
CA ILE A 889 22.57 -11.34 -14.67
C ILE A 889 22.07 -12.71 -14.18
N PHE A 890 21.38 -13.47 -15.03
CA PHE A 890 20.71 -14.71 -14.61
C PHE A 890 21.68 -15.88 -14.57
N THR A 891 21.69 -16.61 -13.46
CA THR A 891 22.39 -17.89 -13.36
C THR A 891 21.85 -18.90 -14.38
N ILE A 892 22.77 -19.60 -15.07
CA ILE A 892 22.48 -20.74 -15.95
C ILE A 892 23.29 -22.00 -15.57
N ASP A 893 24.19 -21.88 -14.59
CA ASP A 893 24.94 -23.01 -14.06
C ASP A 893 24.02 -23.98 -13.28
N THR A 894 24.34 -25.28 -13.34
CA THR A 894 23.52 -26.36 -12.76
C THR A 894 24.14 -26.99 -11.50
N THR A 895 25.05 -26.30 -10.82
CA THR A 895 25.60 -26.74 -9.54
C THR A 895 24.50 -26.82 -8.49
N VAL A 896 24.46 -27.94 -7.76
CA VAL A 896 23.47 -28.14 -6.70
C VAL A 896 23.81 -27.24 -5.50
N PRO A 897 22.93 -26.31 -5.09
CA PRO A 897 23.20 -25.44 -3.95
C PRO A 897 23.26 -26.22 -2.64
N THR A 898 23.96 -25.64 -1.66
CA THR A 898 23.80 -25.98 -0.25
C THR A 898 22.50 -25.36 0.27
N ASP A 899 21.71 -26.14 1.00
CA ASP A 899 20.55 -25.62 1.75
C ASP A 899 21.03 -24.79 2.94
N VAL A 900 21.23 -23.50 2.70
CA VAL A 900 21.72 -22.52 3.68
C VAL A 900 20.71 -22.24 4.80
N LYS A 901 19.42 -22.47 4.56
CA LYS A 901 18.35 -22.37 5.57
C LYS A 901 18.48 -23.42 6.68
N ALA A 902 19.15 -24.54 6.39
CA ALA A 902 19.51 -25.56 7.38
C ALA A 902 20.80 -25.22 8.16
N ILE A 903 21.53 -24.16 7.79
CA ILE A 903 22.70 -23.63 8.52
C ILE A 903 22.24 -22.55 9.51
N ASP A 904 21.48 -21.56 9.03
CA ASP A 904 20.90 -20.49 9.84
C ASP A 904 19.55 -20.04 9.28
N SER A 905 18.57 -19.82 10.15
CA SER A 905 17.18 -19.51 9.76
C SER A 905 16.97 -18.13 9.15
N PHE A 906 18.00 -17.26 9.14
CA PHE A 906 17.99 -16.04 8.32
C PHE A 906 17.86 -16.36 6.83
N PHE A 907 18.52 -17.42 6.35
CA PHE A 907 18.61 -17.70 4.92
C PHE A 907 17.33 -18.36 4.36
N ASP A 908 17.03 -18.05 3.11
CA ASP A 908 16.00 -18.72 2.32
C ASP A 908 16.59 -19.88 1.51
N THR A 909 15.74 -20.88 1.23
CA THR A 909 16.12 -22.07 0.46
C THR A 909 16.04 -21.76 -1.03
N THR A 910 17.14 -21.92 -1.75
CA THR A 910 17.22 -21.74 -3.20
C THR A 910 17.44 -23.07 -3.92
N ASP A 911 16.95 -23.17 -5.16
CA ASP A 911 17.17 -24.31 -6.07
C ASP A 911 18.37 -24.11 -7.02
N HIS A 912 18.96 -22.91 -7.02
CA HIS A 912 20.09 -22.49 -7.81
C HIS A 912 21.21 -21.88 -6.97
N ILE A 913 22.40 -21.77 -7.58
CA ILE A 913 23.52 -20.94 -7.11
C ILE A 913 23.54 -19.61 -7.88
N GLY A 914 24.23 -18.61 -7.34
CA GLY A 914 24.13 -17.22 -7.76
C GLY A 914 22.94 -16.49 -7.14
N ALA A 915 22.82 -15.20 -7.43
CA ALA A 915 21.86 -14.30 -6.77
C ALA A 915 20.47 -14.26 -7.43
N VAL A 916 20.41 -14.35 -8.75
CA VAL A 916 19.20 -14.20 -9.57
C VAL A 916 19.09 -15.33 -10.58
N SER A 917 17.89 -15.86 -10.79
CA SER A 917 17.60 -16.84 -11.85
C SER A 917 16.49 -16.35 -12.77
N SER A 918 16.43 -16.86 -14.00
CA SER A 918 15.42 -16.42 -14.99
C SER A 918 13.97 -16.79 -14.61
N THR A 919 13.76 -17.53 -13.52
CA THR A 919 12.45 -17.85 -12.94
C THR A 919 12.19 -17.14 -11.61
N ASN A 920 13.15 -16.39 -11.09
CA ASN A 920 13.04 -15.58 -9.87
C ASN A 920 13.84 -14.27 -10.02
N ASP A 921 13.38 -13.40 -10.92
CA ASP A 921 13.94 -12.05 -11.07
C ASP A 921 13.31 -11.09 -10.04
N TRP A 922 13.96 -11.02 -8.89
CA TRP A 922 13.64 -10.08 -7.83
C TRP A 922 14.23 -8.67 -8.06
N THR A 923 15.08 -8.49 -9.09
CA THR A 923 15.70 -7.19 -9.43
C THR A 923 14.78 -6.33 -10.30
N ALA A 924 13.98 -6.96 -11.16
CA ALA A 924 13.10 -6.29 -12.10
C ALA A 924 12.09 -5.34 -11.43
N GLY A 925 11.89 -4.18 -12.04
CA GLY A 925 10.84 -3.21 -11.73
C GLY A 925 11.22 -2.08 -10.76
N TRP A 926 12.24 -2.27 -9.92
CA TRP A 926 12.69 -1.24 -8.96
C TRP A 926 14.13 -0.79 -9.17
N THR A 927 15.01 -1.64 -9.71
CA THR A 927 16.43 -1.34 -9.94
C THR A 927 16.70 -0.49 -11.18
N VAL A 928 17.93 0.03 -11.29
CA VAL A 928 18.47 0.77 -12.46
C VAL A 928 19.78 0.15 -12.96
N GLY A 929 20.14 0.35 -14.24
CA GLY A 929 21.43 -0.06 -14.81
C GLY A 929 21.58 -1.58 -15.06
N LEU A 930 20.48 -2.31 -15.10
CA LEU A 930 20.43 -3.77 -15.33
C LEU A 930 19.91 -4.16 -16.73
N GLU A 931 19.33 -3.21 -17.45
CA GLU A 931 18.77 -3.32 -18.81
C GLU A 931 19.77 -3.60 -19.95
#